data_AF-A0A5M9K7Z2-F1
#
_entry.id   AF-A0A5M9K7Z2-F1
#
_cell.length_a   1.000
_cell.length_b   1.000
_cell.length_c   1.000
_cell.angle_alpha   90.00
_cell.angle_beta   90.00
_cell.angle_gamma   90.00
#
_symmetry.space_group_name_H-M   'P 1'
#
loop_
_entity.id
_entity.type
_entity.pdbx_description
1 polymer ?
#
loop_
_entity_poly.entity_id
_entity_poly.type
_entity_poly.pdbx_seq_one_letter_code
_entity_poly.pdbx_strand_id
1 'polypeptide(L)'
;MAEHNMEYNLVVEGFRKHEYPMLKDAVYLDHAGTTLYSKSLMERYMMDMMSNLYGNPHSASTSSQLSTSRIENARLSVLRFFNADPADFDIVFVANATAGIKLVMDAFRGQPDGFLYGYHQDSHTSLVGVREDAISSRCLDDVAVERWLSGSEHLVTRKPHSEISLFAYPAQSNLDGRRLPLSWLERVRDLSYQTHSTTYTLLDASALVSTSPLDLSDAKKAADFTVLSFYKIFGFPDLGALIVRKESAAILQMRKYFGGGTVEVVVCLKEQWHAPKGQSLHETLEDGTLPFHSILALEAAIDVHKSLYGSMERIANHTTFLARKLYEGLKSLRHVNSEPGPTIAFNVTNGFGAWVTNVEFERLASIRNFHIRTGGLCNPGGVASALELEPWETKKNFSAGLRCGGETDIYAGKITGVIRVSLGAMSTMSDVKSFISFVEEFFTDQTAMTSTDEDTATSTTADMYVESLTIYPIKSCGGFEIPRETAWEVKPEGLTWDREWCLVHQGTGQALSQKRYPLMALIKPTVDLESGLLRIRYRGSNSSILVDEIHVPLSSDPSFYKTPNSIHSLSSRVCGDAIVARRYSSHEINDFFTKILGVSCVLARFPAGGSGPSSRHAKAHMQQHQVSNNLVVNEKSSANSFFGPPTPPDSDGENRRRPILLSNESPILAINKSSIDTLNEEIAKSGGKLASPSVFRGNIVLASNESKKHQKPYGEDHWSTLKIGSETYQMLGSCRRCHMICVDQDTAEKNEEPFVTLAKTRRFESKVFFGSHMCHVPSSLPRKEHQFPVIKVGDKVSIGL
;
A
#
# COMPACT_ATOMS: atom_id res chain seq x y z
N MET A 1 -11.70 -19.69 29.28
CA MET A 1 -11.34 -21.13 29.22
C MET A 1 -9.84 -21.24 29.44
N ALA A 2 -9.41 -22.24 30.21
CA ALA A 2 -8.14 -22.31 30.94
C ALA A 2 -6.84 -22.33 30.10
N GLU A 3 -5.76 -21.80 30.67
CA GLU A 3 -4.36 -21.66 30.20
C GLU A 3 -3.62 -22.98 29.86
N HIS A 4 -4.30 -24.09 29.58
CA HIS A 4 -3.67 -25.42 29.60
C HIS A 4 -3.48 -26.15 28.26
N ASN A 5 -3.55 -25.47 27.10
CA ASN A 5 -3.24 -26.15 25.82
C ASN A 5 -2.78 -25.22 24.66
N MET A 6 -1.93 -24.23 24.93
CA MET A 6 -1.32 -23.43 23.84
C MET A 6 -0.11 -24.16 23.24
N GLU A 7 -0.34 -25.04 22.28
CA GLU A 7 0.70 -25.86 21.64
C GLU A 7 1.13 -25.33 20.27
N TYR A 8 2.44 -25.32 20.03
CA TYR A 8 3.02 -25.02 18.71
C TYR A 8 2.92 -26.23 17.79
N ASN A 9 2.26 -26.09 16.63
CA ASN A 9 2.22 -27.14 15.62
C ASN A 9 3.55 -27.29 14.84
N LEU A 10 4.45 -28.16 15.31
CA LEU A 10 5.73 -28.48 14.65
C LEU A 10 5.58 -29.06 13.23
N VAL A 11 4.44 -29.66 12.89
CA VAL A 11 4.20 -30.26 11.57
C VAL A 11 4.22 -29.19 10.47
N VAL A 12 3.83 -27.95 10.81
CA VAL A 12 3.84 -26.82 9.87
C VAL A 12 5.25 -26.57 9.33
N GLU A 13 6.28 -26.68 10.16
CA GLU A 13 7.68 -26.49 9.70
C GLU A 13 8.09 -27.52 8.65
N GLY A 14 7.62 -28.77 8.81
CA GLY A 14 7.96 -29.87 7.91
C GLY A 14 7.41 -29.70 6.50
N PHE A 15 6.14 -29.28 6.36
CA PHE A 15 5.52 -29.13 5.03
C PHE A 15 5.60 -27.72 4.45
N ARG A 16 5.87 -26.67 5.25
CA ARG A 16 5.76 -25.28 4.78
C ARG A 16 6.56 -25.00 3.51
N LYS A 17 7.82 -25.46 3.45
CA LYS A 17 8.68 -25.23 2.28
C LYS A 17 8.13 -25.89 1.00
N HIS A 18 7.41 -26.99 1.14
CA HIS A 18 6.80 -27.71 0.02
C HIS A 18 5.45 -27.12 -0.40
N GLU A 19 4.60 -26.82 0.58
CA GLU A 19 3.24 -26.31 0.35
C GLU A 19 3.18 -24.82 0.03
N TYR A 20 4.16 -24.05 0.50
CA TYR A 20 4.24 -22.60 0.32
C TYR A 20 5.60 -22.17 -0.24
N PRO A 21 6.00 -22.66 -1.44
CA PRO A 21 7.32 -22.36 -2.02
C PRO A 21 7.53 -20.87 -2.33
N MET A 22 6.45 -20.11 -2.53
CA MET A 22 6.49 -18.66 -2.73
C MET A 22 6.96 -17.87 -1.50
N LEU A 23 7.07 -18.50 -0.32
CA LEU A 23 7.58 -17.87 0.91
C LEU A 23 9.10 -18.07 1.13
N LYS A 24 9.84 -18.63 0.16
CA LYS A 24 11.25 -19.00 0.35
C LYS A 24 12.12 -17.89 0.92
N ASP A 25 11.93 -16.66 0.46
CA ASP A 25 12.74 -15.49 0.83
C ASP A 25 11.86 -14.35 1.38
N ALA A 26 10.64 -14.66 1.83
CA ALA A 26 9.63 -13.68 2.23
C ALA A 26 8.92 -14.09 3.51
N VAL A 27 8.60 -13.12 4.37
CA VAL A 27 7.81 -13.35 5.58
C VAL A 27 6.46 -12.65 5.43
N TYR A 28 5.40 -13.43 5.30
CA TYR A 28 4.05 -12.92 5.11
C TYR A 28 3.32 -12.78 6.46
N LEU A 29 2.89 -11.55 6.75
CA LEU A 29 2.28 -11.15 8.03
C LEU A 29 0.97 -10.36 7.80
N ASP A 30 0.34 -10.47 6.62
CA ASP A 30 -0.95 -9.86 6.29
C ASP A 30 -2.10 -10.88 6.17
N HIS A 31 -2.05 -11.96 6.96
CA HIS A 31 -3.06 -13.03 6.98
C HIS A 31 -4.49 -12.55 7.34
N ALA A 32 -4.64 -11.46 8.10
CA ALA A 32 -5.96 -10.90 8.44
C ALA A 32 -6.65 -10.21 7.24
N GLY A 33 -5.89 -9.82 6.20
CA GLY A 33 -6.44 -9.34 4.94
C GLY A 33 -6.92 -10.50 4.07
N THR A 34 -5.96 -11.31 3.64
CA THR A 34 -6.12 -12.54 2.85
C THR A 34 -4.99 -13.48 3.23
N THR A 35 -5.28 -14.77 3.41
CA THR A 35 -4.22 -15.77 3.66
C THR A 35 -3.71 -16.34 2.34
N LEU A 36 -2.67 -17.18 2.38
CA LEU A 36 -2.08 -17.77 1.19
C LEU A 36 -2.67 -19.16 0.92
N TYR A 37 -2.91 -19.48 -0.35
CA TYR A 37 -3.32 -20.81 -0.77
C TYR A 37 -2.13 -21.77 -0.79
N SER A 38 -2.38 -23.06 -0.50
CA SER A 38 -1.34 -24.08 -0.57
C SER A 38 -1.17 -24.60 -2.00
N LYS A 39 0.03 -25.12 -2.28
CA LYS A 39 0.34 -25.81 -3.53
C LYS A 39 -0.61 -26.99 -3.76
N SER A 40 -0.82 -27.84 -2.75
CA SER A 40 -1.69 -29.01 -2.86
C SER A 40 -3.15 -28.65 -3.17
N LEU A 41 -3.64 -27.51 -2.68
CA LEU A 41 -4.97 -27.00 -3.02
C LEU A 41 -5.06 -26.71 -4.52
N MET A 42 -4.10 -25.95 -5.05
CA MET A 42 -4.10 -25.59 -6.46
C MET A 42 -3.94 -26.81 -7.37
N GLU A 43 -3.05 -27.76 -7.03
CA GLU A 43 -2.86 -28.98 -7.81
C GLU A 43 -4.12 -29.84 -7.84
N ARG A 44 -4.80 -30.03 -6.70
CA ARG A 44 -6.06 -30.77 -6.62
C ARG A 44 -7.16 -30.10 -7.44
N TYR A 45 -7.32 -28.78 -7.30
CA TYR A 45 -8.33 -28.02 -8.04
C TYR A 45 -8.07 -28.06 -9.55
N MET A 46 -6.82 -27.84 -9.99
CA MET A 46 -6.45 -27.90 -11.41
C MET A 46 -6.69 -29.29 -12.01
N MET A 47 -6.33 -30.35 -11.28
CA MET A 47 -6.58 -31.72 -11.72
C MET A 47 -8.08 -32.01 -11.88
N ASP A 48 -8.91 -31.56 -10.93
CA ASP A 48 -10.38 -31.69 -11.01
C ASP A 48 -10.94 -30.97 -12.24
N MET A 49 -10.52 -29.73 -12.48
CA MET A 49 -10.95 -28.92 -13.63
C MET A 49 -10.50 -29.48 -14.99
N MET A 50 -9.34 -30.15 -15.04
CA MET A 50 -8.85 -30.78 -16.28
C MET A 50 -9.48 -32.15 -16.55
N SER A 51 -9.94 -32.84 -15.51
CA SER A 51 -10.48 -34.20 -15.62
C SER A 51 -11.99 -34.22 -15.86
N ASN A 52 -12.69 -33.15 -15.49
CA ASN A 52 -14.15 -33.09 -15.52
C ASN A 52 -14.65 -31.96 -16.43
N LEU A 53 -15.76 -32.22 -17.14
CA LEU A 53 -16.43 -31.21 -17.97
C LEU A 53 -17.55 -30.55 -17.17
N TYR A 54 -17.29 -29.33 -16.69
CA TYR A 54 -18.29 -28.52 -15.98
C TYR A 54 -19.04 -27.59 -16.95
N GLY A 55 -20.37 -27.63 -16.89
CA GLY A 55 -21.27 -26.78 -17.68
C GLY A 55 -21.94 -25.70 -16.83
N ASN A 56 -22.60 -24.75 -17.48
CA ASN A 56 -23.44 -23.78 -16.79
C ASN A 56 -24.59 -24.51 -16.06
N PRO A 57 -24.76 -24.35 -14.72
CA PRO A 57 -25.71 -25.11 -13.90
C PRO A 57 -27.20 -24.89 -14.25
N HIS A 58 -27.54 -23.94 -15.12
CA HIS A 58 -28.92 -23.69 -15.55
C HIS A 58 -29.36 -24.53 -16.77
N SER A 59 -28.49 -25.38 -17.32
CA SER A 59 -28.83 -26.23 -18.47
C SER A 59 -29.25 -27.64 -18.03
N ALA A 60 -29.88 -28.41 -18.93
CA ALA A 60 -30.22 -29.81 -18.65
C ALA A 60 -29.11 -30.81 -19.01
N SER A 61 -27.97 -30.36 -19.54
CA SER A 61 -26.86 -31.22 -19.98
C SER A 61 -26.19 -31.96 -18.82
N THR A 62 -25.56 -33.10 -19.10
CA THR A 62 -24.81 -33.88 -18.08
C THR A 62 -23.74 -33.04 -17.37
N SER A 63 -23.03 -32.18 -18.11
CA SER A 63 -22.04 -31.27 -17.55
C SER A 63 -22.65 -30.21 -16.61
N SER A 64 -23.88 -29.78 -16.88
CA SER A 64 -24.64 -28.86 -16.02
C SER A 64 -25.11 -29.57 -14.75
N GLN A 65 -25.67 -30.77 -14.87
CA GLN A 65 -26.11 -31.57 -13.73
C GLN A 65 -24.95 -31.89 -12.78
N LEU A 66 -23.75 -32.18 -13.34
CA LEU A 66 -22.54 -32.36 -12.55
C LEU A 66 -22.16 -31.08 -11.79
N SER A 67 -22.15 -29.91 -12.45
CA SER A 67 -21.92 -28.62 -11.78
C SER A 67 -22.91 -28.39 -10.64
N THR A 68 -24.22 -28.58 -10.88
CA THR A 68 -25.27 -28.41 -9.88
C THR A 68 -25.09 -29.35 -8.69
N SER A 69 -24.84 -30.64 -8.95
CA SER A 69 -24.61 -31.62 -7.87
C SER A 69 -23.39 -31.26 -7.01
N ARG A 70 -22.31 -30.78 -7.65
CA ARG A 70 -21.10 -30.38 -6.91
C ARG A 70 -21.28 -29.07 -6.14
N ILE A 71 -22.10 -28.12 -6.62
CA ILE A 71 -22.48 -26.93 -5.85
C ILE A 71 -23.21 -27.33 -4.56
N GLU A 72 -24.17 -28.25 -4.65
CA GLU A 72 -24.91 -28.72 -3.47
C GLU A 72 -24.02 -29.50 -2.49
N ASN A 73 -23.10 -30.34 -2.99
CA ASN A 73 -22.11 -31.01 -2.14
C ASN A 73 -21.15 -30.02 -1.45
N ALA A 74 -20.74 -28.95 -2.14
CA ALA A 74 -19.93 -27.90 -1.56
C ALA A 74 -20.70 -27.18 -0.43
N ARG A 75 -22.00 -26.90 -0.62
CA ARG A 75 -22.88 -26.30 0.40
C ARG A 75 -22.92 -27.15 1.67
N LEU A 76 -23.14 -28.46 1.54
CA LEU A 76 -23.12 -29.39 2.67
C LEU A 76 -21.73 -29.50 3.32
N SER A 77 -20.66 -29.42 2.54
CA SER A 77 -19.30 -29.45 3.06
C SER A 77 -18.97 -28.20 3.88
N VAL A 78 -19.45 -27.02 3.47
CA VAL A 78 -19.32 -25.79 4.25
C VAL A 78 -20.16 -25.85 5.53
N LEU A 79 -21.42 -26.29 5.46
CA LEU A 79 -22.27 -26.46 6.64
C LEU A 79 -21.61 -27.39 7.67
N ARG A 80 -21.10 -28.55 7.22
CA ARG A 80 -20.34 -29.47 8.08
C ARG A 80 -19.07 -28.86 8.66
N PHE A 81 -18.37 -28.01 7.92
CA PHE A 81 -17.16 -27.33 8.40
C PHE A 81 -17.45 -26.42 9.61
N PHE A 82 -18.65 -25.84 9.69
CA PHE A 82 -19.09 -24.98 10.80
C PHE A 82 -20.02 -25.69 11.80
N ASN A 83 -20.17 -27.01 11.71
CA ASN A 83 -21.13 -27.80 12.47
C ASN A 83 -22.59 -27.27 12.39
N ALA A 84 -22.96 -26.64 11.27
CA ALA A 84 -24.31 -26.14 11.04
C ALA A 84 -25.20 -27.23 10.45
N ASP A 85 -26.32 -27.55 11.10
CA ASP A 85 -27.27 -28.54 10.57
C ASP A 85 -28.04 -27.95 9.37
N PRO A 86 -28.07 -28.61 8.19
CA PRO A 86 -28.89 -28.17 7.05
C PRO A 86 -30.39 -28.11 7.36
N ALA A 87 -30.89 -28.72 8.44
CA ALA A 87 -32.27 -28.54 8.89
C ALA A 87 -32.54 -27.12 9.42
N ASP A 88 -31.56 -26.52 10.10
CA ASP A 88 -31.69 -25.22 10.78
C ASP A 88 -31.05 -24.07 10.00
N PHE A 89 -30.07 -24.38 9.15
CA PHE A 89 -29.29 -23.39 8.41
C PHE A 89 -29.36 -23.61 6.91
N ASP A 90 -29.27 -22.51 6.17
CA ASP A 90 -29.00 -22.49 4.74
C ASP A 90 -27.77 -21.62 4.48
N ILE A 91 -27.13 -21.81 3.32
CA ILE A 91 -25.96 -21.02 2.91
C ILE A 91 -26.27 -20.34 1.60
N VAL A 92 -25.94 -19.06 1.49
CA VAL A 92 -25.98 -18.29 0.24
C VAL A 92 -24.54 -17.97 -0.14
N PHE A 93 -24.11 -18.41 -1.32
CA PHE A 93 -22.79 -18.05 -1.85
C PHE A 93 -22.79 -16.61 -2.34
N VAL A 94 -21.79 -15.85 -1.90
CA VAL A 94 -21.63 -14.43 -2.22
C VAL A 94 -20.18 -14.15 -2.63
N ALA A 95 -19.92 -13.02 -3.28
CA ALA A 95 -18.55 -12.70 -3.72
C ALA A 95 -17.54 -12.60 -2.55
N ASN A 96 -17.99 -12.13 -1.38
CA ASN A 96 -17.22 -11.99 -0.14
C ASN A 96 -18.16 -11.57 1.01
N ALA A 97 -17.65 -11.47 2.24
CA ALA A 97 -18.44 -11.03 3.39
C ALA A 97 -19.15 -9.68 3.18
N THR A 98 -18.53 -8.73 2.47
CA THR A 98 -19.16 -7.42 2.18
C THR A 98 -20.40 -7.57 1.28
N ALA A 99 -20.36 -8.48 0.30
CA ALA A 99 -21.53 -8.80 -0.51
C ALA A 99 -22.65 -9.44 0.34
N GLY A 100 -22.31 -10.32 1.28
CA GLY A 100 -23.26 -10.89 2.24
C GLY A 100 -23.90 -9.81 3.14
N ILE A 101 -23.12 -8.88 3.67
CA ILE A 101 -23.60 -7.75 4.47
C ILE A 101 -24.58 -6.90 3.67
N LYS A 102 -24.23 -6.59 2.42
CA LYS A 102 -25.11 -5.82 1.52
C LYS A 102 -26.40 -6.55 1.21
N LEU A 103 -26.36 -7.86 1.02
CA LEU A 103 -27.55 -8.67 0.78
C LEU A 103 -28.50 -8.60 1.98
N VAL A 104 -27.99 -8.75 3.21
CA VAL A 104 -28.77 -8.56 4.43
C VAL A 104 -29.32 -7.13 4.51
N MET A 105 -28.48 -6.11 4.36
CA MET A 105 -28.89 -4.71 4.36
C MET A 105 -29.99 -4.42 3.31
N ASP A 106 -29.88 -4.96 2.10
CA ASP A 106 -30.86 -4.77 1.03
C ASP A 106 -32.24 -5.34 1.40
N ALA A 107 -32.29 -6.45 2.15
CA ALA A 107 -33.53 -7.00 2.68
C ALA A 107 -34.15 -6.11 3.77
N PHE A 108 -33.33 -5.55 4.67
CA PHE A 108 -33.79 -4.61 5.70
C PHE A 108 -34.23 -3.27 5.12
N ARG A 109 -33.55 -2.76 4.07
CA ARG A 109 -33.98 -1.59 3.29
C ARG A 109 -35.33 -1.84 2.60
N GLY A 110 -35.68 -3.11 2.35
CA GLY A 110 -36.96 -3.51 1.78
C GLY A 110 -38.17 -3.19 2.67
N GLN A 111 -37.97 -3.04 3.99
CA GLN A 111 -39.03 -2.81 4.96
C GLN A 111 -39.79 -1.49 4.71
N PRO A 112 -41.13 -1.48 4.75
CA PRO A 112 -41.93 -0.27 4.52
C PRO A 112 -41.56 0.89 5.46
N ASP A 113 -41.37 0.58 6.74
CA ASP A 113 -41.05 1.54 7.79
C ASP A 113 -39.54 1.59 8.09
N GLY A 114 -38.69 1.10 7.19
CA GLY A 114 -37.24 1.00 7.35
C GLY A 114 -36.81 0.17 8.57
N PHE A 115 -35.60 0.43 9.08
CA PHE A 115 -35.02 -0.31 10.20
C PHE A 115 -34.12 0.56 11.08
N LEU A 116 -33.95 0.14 12.34
CA LEU A 116 -32.98 0.69 13.30
C LEU A 116 -31.69 -0.13 13.28
N TYR A 117 -30.53 0.51 13.42
CA TYR A 117 -29.25 -0.18 13.31
C TYR A 117 -28.28 0.11 14.46
N GLY A 118 -27.90 -0.92 15.21
CA GLY A 118 -26.79 -0.86 16.15
C GLY A 118 -25.58 -1.58 15.58
N TYR A 119 -24.40 -1.00 15.70
CA TYR A 119 -23.17 -1.68 15.31
C TYR A 119 -22.02 -1.43 16.28
N HIS A 120 -21.16 -2.44 16.46
CA HIS A 120 -20.03 -2.32 17.37
C HIS A 120 -18.90 -1.44 16.78
N GLN A 121 -18.14 -0.72 17.60
CA GLN A 121 -17.06 0.19 17.15
C GLN A 121 -15.91 -0.50 16.40
N ASP A 122 -15.65 -1.77 16.72
CA ASP A 122 -14.64 -2.60 16.02
C ASP A 122 -15.11 -3.12 14.65
N SER A 123 -16.29 -2.69 14.21
CA SER A 123 -16.85 -3.10 12.93
C SER A 123 -15.96 -2.70 11.75
N HIS A 124 -15.75 -3.65 10.84
CA HIS A 124 -15.18 -3.35 9.54
C HIS A 124 -16.06 -2.33 8.79
N THR A 125 -15.45 -1.49 7.95
CA THR A 125 -16.15 -0.45 7.17
C THR A 125 -17.40 -0.94 6.43
N SER A 126 -17.46 -2.22 6.03
CA SER A 126 -18.64 -2.83 5.42
C SER A 126 -19.86 -2.87 6.34
N LEU A 127 -19.68 -3.16 7.63
CA LEU A 127 -20.75 -3.11 8.63
C LEU A 127 -21.08 -1.65 9.00
N VAL A 128 -20.09 -0.77 9.08
CA VAL A 128 -20.32 0.66 9.33
C VAL A 128 -21.20 1.26 8.23
N GLY A 129 -20.96 0.90 6.97
CA GLY A 129 -21.71 1.42 5.81
C GLY A 129 -23.21 1.15 5.84
N VAL A 130 -23.66 0.06 6.48
CA VAL A 130 -25.09 -0.29 6.63
C VAL A 130 -25.90 0.83 7.30
N ARG A 131 -25.24 1.63 8.16
CA ARG A 131 -25.88 2.73 8.88
C ARG A 131 -26.49 3.80 7.98
N GLU A 132 -25.97 3.95 6.76
CA GLU A 132 -26.41 4.99 5.82
C GLU A 132 -27.80 4.68 5.25
N ASP A 133 -28.24 3.41 5.30
CA ASP A 133 -29.57 2.96 4.90
C ASP A 133 -30.55 2.82 6.07
N ALA A 134 -30.06 2.93 7.31
CA ALA A 134 -30.89 2.83 8.50
C ALA A 134 -31.57 4.17 8.81
N ILE A 135 -32.78 4.12 9.39
CA ILE A 135 -33.53 5.33 9.81
C ILE A 135 -32.83 6.08 10.95
N SER A 136 -32.15 5.30 11.78
CA SER A 136 -31.36 5.77 12.90
C SER A 136 -30.33 4.70 13.22
N SER A 137 -29.13 5.13 13.59
CA SER A 137 -28.06 4.22 13.92
C SER A 137 -27.30 4.63 15.17
N ARG A 138 -26.68 3.65 15.83
CA ARG A 138 -25.82 3.86 17.00
C ARG A 138 -24.56 3.00 16.88
N CYS A 139 -23.41 3.62 17.08
CA CYS A 139 -22.13 2.93 17.29
C CYS A 139 -22.01 2.60 18.78
N LEU A 140 -21.73 1.34 19.12
CA LEU A 140 -21.62 0.87 20.50
C LEU A 140 -20.20 0.36 20.80
N ASP A 141 -19.70 0.63 22.00
CA ASP A 141 -18.56 -0.08 22.60
C ASP A 141 -19.06 -1.25 23.46
N ASP A 142 -18.14 -2.03 24.03
CA ASP A 142 -18.45 -3.17 24.90
C ASP A 142 -19.42 -2.76 26.04
N VAL A 143 -19.18 -1.61 26.67
CA VAL A 143 -19.98 -1.12 27.81
C VAL A 143 -21.40 -0.77 27.37
N ALA A 144 -21.56 -0.09 26.24
CA ALA A 144 -22.86 0.27 25.70
C ALA A 144 -23.65 -0.96 25.25
N VAL A 145 -23.00 -1.98 24.66
CA VAL A 145 -23.64 -3.26 24.36
C VAL A 145 -24.14 -3.92 25.65
N GLU A 146 -23.31 -3.99 26.69
CA GLU A 146 -23.70 -4.60 27.97
C GLU A 146 -24.86 -3.85 28.64
N ARG A 147 -24.84 -2.51 28.65
CA ARG A 147 -25.95 -1.69 29.19
C ARG A 147 -27.25 -1.84 28.40
N TRP A 148 -27.15 -2.01 27.08
CA TRP A 148 -28.31 -2.29 26.25
C TRP A 148 -28.87 -3.68 26.56
N LEU A 149 -28.01 -4.70 26.61
CA LEU A 149 -28.40 -6.08 26.90
C LEU A 149 -28.94 -6.26 28.33
N SER A 150 -28.59 -5.39 29.28
CA SER A 150 -29.18 -5.35 30.62
C SER A 150 -30.50 -4.58 30.68
N GLY A 151 -30.97 -4.00 29.56
CA GLY A 151 -32.18 -3.18 29.49
C GLY A 151 -32.02 -1.77 30.08
N SER A 152 -30.81 -1.35 30.43
CA SER A 152 -30.53 -0.02 30.99
C SER A 152 -30.52 1.08 29.93
N GLU A 153 -30.23 0.72 28.69
CA GLU A 153 -30.25 1.60 27.54
C GLU A 153 -30.96 0.92 26.35
N HIS A 154 -31.33 1.71 25.33
CA HIS A 154 -31.84 1.17 24.07
C HIS A 154 -30.72 1.03 23.03
N LEU A 155 -30.88 0.06 22.12
CA LEU A 155 -29.96 -0.14 20.98
C LEU A 155 -29.80 1.14 20.16
N VAL A 156 -30.92 1.80 19.86
CA VAL A 156 -31.01 3.08 19.17
C VAL A 156 -32.17 3.87 19.77
N THR A 157 -32.08 5.21 19.80
CA THR A 157 -33.21 6.07 20.17
C THR A 157 -34.41 5.79 19.26
N ARG A 158 -35.50 5.25 19.83
CA ARG A 158 -36.70 4.85 19.07
C ARG A 158 -37.38 6.06 18.43
N LYS A 159 -37.72 5.95 17.14
CA LYS A 159 -38.67 6.84 16.45
C LYS A 159 -40.04 6.16 16.36
N PRO A 160 -41.17 6.89 16.30
CA PRO A 160 -42.50 6.35 16.58
C PRO A 160 -43.06 5.22 15.69
N HIS A 161 -42.36 4.76 14.64
CA HIS A 161 -42.95 3.87 13.61
C HIS A 161 -42.06 2.70 13.15
N SER A 162 -40.87 2.48 13.73
CA SER A 162 -39.97 1.38 13.31
C SER A 162 -39.84 0.33 14.40
N GLU A 163 -40.35 -0.87 14.13
CA GLU A 163 -40.33 -2.01 15.08
C GLU A 163 -39.17 -2.99 14.85
N ILE A 164 -38.52 -2.94 13.68
CA ILE A 164 -37.45 -3.86 13.28
C ILE A 164 -36.09 -3.21 13.54
N SER A 165 -35.21 -3.97 14.20
CA SER A 165 -33.83 -3.57 14.49
C SER A 165 -32.83 -4.61 14.00
N LEU A 166 -31.65 -4.16 13.63
CA LEU A 166 -30.50 -5.01 13.29
C LEU A 166 -29.31 -4.62 14.18
N PHE A 167 -28.74 -5.59 14.88
CA PHE A 167 -27.47 -5.43 15.59
C PHE A 167 -26.36 -6.19 14.87
N ALA A 168 -25.28 -5.49 14.52
CA ALA A 168 -24.15 -6.11 13.82
C ALA A 168 -22.81 -5.89 14.52
N TYR A 169 -21.99 -6.94 14.57
CA TYR A 169 -20.66 -6.84 15.14
C TYR A 169 -19.73 -7.92 14.57
N PRO A 170 -18.40 -7.70 14.58
CA PRO A 170 -17.46 -8.72 14.20
C PRO A 170 -17.25 -9.72 15.33
N ALA A 171 -17.12 -11.01 15.01
CA ALA A 171 -16.75 -12.04 15.97
C ALA A 171 -15.30 -11.87 16.47
N GLN A 172 -14.44 -11.31 15.62
CA GLN A 172 -13.07 -10.91 15.95
C GLN A 172 -12.73 -9.61 15.23
N SER A 173 -12.12 -8.68 15.95
CA SER A 173 -11.62 -7.42 15.40
C SER A 173 -10.54 -7.68 14.35
N ASN A 174 -10.70 -7.09 13.17
CA ASN A 174 -9.71 -7.17 12.09
C ASN A 174 -8.51 -6.22 12.30
N LEU A 175 -8.58 -5.37 13.34
CA LEU A 175 -7.54 -4.42 13.74
C LEU A 175 -6.49 -5.11 14.59
N ASP A 176 -6.89 -5.61 15.75
CA ASP A 176 -6.03 -6.09 16.84
C ASP A 176 -6.29 -7.56 17.22
N GLY A 177 -7.16 -8.26 16.50
CA GLY A 177 -7.44 -9.68 16.74
C GLY A 177 -8.26 -9.97 18.00
N ARG A 178 -8.76 -8.95 18.70
CA ARG A 178 -9.61 -9.12 19.88
C ARG A 178 -10.90 -9.86 19.53
N ARG A 179 -11.27 -10.88 20.30
CA ARG A 179 -12.51 -11.65 20.10
C ARG A 179 -13.64 -11.05 20.93
N LEU A 180 -14.78 -10.80 20.29
CA LEU A 180 -15.96 -10.24 20.95
C LEU A 180 -16.86 -11.39 21.46
N PRO A 181 -17.66 -11.17 22.51
CA PRO A 181 -18.49 -12.23 23.08
C PRO A 181 -19.52 -12.79 22.08
N LEU A 182 -19.45 -14.08 21.77
CA LEU A 182 -20.49 -14.77 20.99
C LEU A 182 -21.79 -14.95 21.80
N SER A 183 -21.72 -14.89 23.13
CA SER A 183 -22.89 -14.95 24.02
C SER A 183 -23.85 -13.77 23.85
N TRP A 184 -23.41 -12.66 23.22
CA TRP A 184 -24.32 -11.57 22.88
C TRP A 184 -25.43 -12.00 21.93
N LEU A 185 -25.20 -12.96 21.02
CA LEU A 185 -26.20 -13.42 20.06
C LEU A 185 -27.44 -14.01 20.76
N GLU A 186 -27.22 -14.90 21.73
CA GLU A 186 -28.29 -15.48 22.56
C GLU A 186 -28.99 -14.41 23.39
N ARG A 187 -28.24 -13.52 24.04
CA ARG A 187 -28.78 -12.44 24.90
C ARG A 187 -29.62 -11.42 24.13
N VAL A 188 -29.23 -11.08 22.89
CA VAL A 188 -30.04 -10.20 22.03
C VAL A 188 -31.39 -10.84 21.77
N ARG A 189 -31.42 -12.14 21.47
CA ARG A 189 -32.66 -12.86 21.20
C ARG A 189 -33.54 -12.95 22.44
N ASP A 190 -32.96 -13.25 23.61
CA ASP A 190 -33.69 -13.28 24.88
C ASP A 190 -34.32 -11.91 25.19
N LEU A 191 -33.56 -10.83 24.99
CA LEU A 191 -34.06 -9.47 25.18
C LEU A 191 -35.18 -9.14 24.17
N SER A 192 -35.02 -9.54 22.91
CA SER A 192 -36.02 -9.37 21.85
C SER A 192 -37.35 -10.02 22.25
N TYR A 193 -37.29 -11.26 22.76
CA TYR A 193 -38.44 -12.00 23.27
C TYR A 193 -39.08 -11.31 24.49
N GLN A 194 -38.28 -10.91 25.49
CA GLN A 194 -38.79 -10.25 26.70
C GLN A 194 -39.46 -8.90 26.40
N THR A 195 -38.88 -8.12 25.51
CA THR A 195 -39.34 -6.77 25.19
C THR A 195 -40.39 -6.72 24.07
N HIS A 196 -40.77 -7.87 23.52
CA HIS A 196 -41.65 -7.98 22.35
C HIS A 196 -41.19 -7.09 21.19
N SER A 197 -39.87 -6.94 21.02
CA SER A 197 -39.26 -6.23 19.91
C SER A 197 -38.71 -7.22 18.90
N THR A 198 -38.46 -6.77 17.67
CA THR A 198 -37.90 -7.63 16.61
C THR A 198 -36.47 -7.18 16.30
N THR A 199 -35.49 -7.73 17.02
CA THR A 199 -34.07 -7.44 16.79
C THR A 199 -33.35 -8.64 16.21
N TYR A 200 -32.80 -8.47 15.01
CA TYR A 200 -31.96 -9.46 14.32
C TYR A 200 -30.48 -9.22 14.57
N THR A 201 -29.68 -10.26 14.38
CA THR A 201 -28.23 -10.25 14.57
C THR A 201 -27.47 -10.55 13.27
N LEU A 202 -26.46 -9.72 12.95
CA LEU A 202 -25.53 -9.93 11.84
C LEU A 202 -24.10 -10.03 12.36
N LEU A 203 -23.54 -11.24 12.29
CA LEU A 203 -22.19 -11.54 12.76
C LEU A 203 -21.21 -11.56 11.58
N ASP A 204 -20.22 -10.67 11.60
CA ASP A 204 -19.06 -10.79 10.70
C ASP A 204 -18.02 -11.74 11.30
N ALA A 205 -18.02 -12.98 10.82
CA ALA A 205 -17.13 -14.04 11.30
C ALA A 205 -15.77 -14.04 10.58
N SER A 206 -15.57 -13.19 9.55
CA SER A 206 -14.47 -13.30 8.59
C SER A 206 -13.08 -13.33 9.22
N ALA A 207 -12.83 -12.54 10.26
CA ALA A 207 -11.54 -12.49 10.94
C ALA A 207 -11.38 -13.58 12.02
N LEU A 208 -12.49 -14.12 12.55
CA LEU A 208 -12.44 -15.23 13.52
C LEU A 208 -12.07 -16.53 12.79
N VAL A 209 -12.82 -16.84 11.72
CA VAL A 209 -12.72 -18.13 11.03
C VAL A 209 -11.43 -18.31 10.23
N SER A 210 -10.61 -17.26 10.07
CA SER A 210 -9.28 -17.38 9.46
C SER A 210 -8.33 -18.24 10.30
N THR A 211 -8.54 -18.28 11.62
CA THR A 211 -7.60 -18.90 12.56
C THR A 211 -8.29 -19.57 13.75
N SER A 212 -9.62 -19.67 13.76
CA SER A 212 -10.36 -20.24 14.88
C SER A 212 -11.63 -20.95 14.44
N PRO A 213 -12.07 -21.98 15.18
CA PRO A 213 -13.35 -22.63 14.89
C PRO A 213 -14.50 -21.68 15.18
N LEU A 214 -15.57 -21.81 14.38
CA LEU A 214 -16.89 -21.28 14.68
C LEU A 214 -17.85 -22.47 14.69
N ASP A 215 -18.54 -22.65 15.81
CA ASP A 215 -19.44 -23.78 16.04
C ASP A 215 -20.89 -23.29 16.00
N LEU A 216 -21.66 -23.80 15.04
CA LEU A 216 -23.07 -23.48 14.83
C LEU A 216 -24.00 -24.66 15.15
N SER A 217 -23.51 -25.64 15.93
CA SER A 217 -24.30 -26.82 16.32
C SER A 217 -25.53 -26.48 17.18
N ASP A 218 -25.52 -25.34 17.88
CA ASP A 218 -26.65 -24.82 18.66
C ASP A 218 -27.29 -23.62 17.95
N ALA A 219 -28.36 -23.85 17.20
CA ALA A 219 -29.08 -22.82 16.46
C ALA A 219 -29.65 -21.70 17.35
N LYS A 220 -29.83 -21.94 18.66
CA LYS A 220 -30.26 -20.91 19.62
C LYS A 220 -29.13 -20.00 20.06
N LYS A 221 -27.87 -20.35 19.81
CA LYS A 221 -26.71 -19.49 20.12
C LYS A 221 -26.10 -18.85 18.89
N ALA A 222 -26.47 -19.32 17.70
CA ALA A 222 -26.05 -18.75 16.44
C ALA A 222 -26.65 -17.36 16.18
N ALA A 223 -26.02 -16.61 15.29
CA ALA A 223 -26.60 -15.37 14.76
C ALA A 223 -27.71 -15.68 13.75
N ASP A 224 -28.56 -14.69 13.47
CA ASP A 224 -29.54 -14.80 12.38
C ASP A 224 -28.85 -14.84 11.02
N PHE A 225 -27.81 -14.01 10.87
CA PHE A 225 -26.99 -13.89 9.67
C PHE A 225 -25.52 -13.95 10.06
N THR A 226 -24.77 -14.90 9.51
CA THR A 226 -23.31 -14.99 9.68
C THR A 226 -22.64 -14.82 8.33
N VAL A 227 -21.77 -13.81 8.20
CA VAL A 227 -21.03 -13.55 6.95
C VAL A 227 -19.55 -13.89 7.10
N LEU A 228 -18.95 -14.42 6.04
CA LEU A 228 -17.53 -14.75 6.01
C LEU A 228 -16.96 -14.73 4.58
N SER A 229 -15.62 -14.69 4.51
CA SER A 229 -14.85 -14.79 3.27
C SER A 229 -13.92 -16.01 3.32
N PHE A 230 -14.04 -16.93 2.36
CA PHE A 230 -13.27 -18.18 2.32
C PHE A 230 -11.79 -17.98 2.01
N TYR A 231 -11.43 -16.97 1.20
CA TYR A 231 -10.04 -16.63 0.92
C TYR A 231 -9.26 -16.16 2.17
N LYS A 232 -9.93 -15.81 3.27
CA LYS A 232 -9.26 -15.55 4.55
C LYS A 232 -8.91 -16.81 5.32
N ILE A 233 -9.61 -17.92 5.06
CA ILE A 233 -9.38 -19.23 5.66
C ILE A 233 -8.38 -20.03 4.81
N PHE A 234 -8.62 -20.08 3.51
CA PHE A 234 -7.94 -21.01 2.59
C PHE A 234 -6.99 -20.32 1.59
N GLY A 235 -7.04 -18.99 1.47
CA GLY A 235 -6.28 -18.21 0.47
C GLY A 235 -6.78 -18.30 -0.96
N PHE A 236 -7.58 -19.32 -1.27
CA PHE A 236 -8.33 -19.54 -2.50
C PHE A 236 -9.49 -20.48 -2.15
N PRO A 237 -10.70 -20.31 -2.71
CA PRO A 237 -11.11 -19.39 -3.77
C PRO A 237 -11.56 -18.00 -3.27
N ASP A 238 -11.58 -17.04 -4.21
CA ASP A 238 -12.20 -15.72 -4.02
C ASP A 238 -13.73 -15.87 -3.99
N LEU A 239 -14.24 -16.22 -2.81
CA LEU A 239 -15.64 -16.50 -2.54
C LEU A 239 -15.95 -16.19 -1.07
N GLY A 240 -17.20 -15.86 -0.77
CA GLY A 240 -17.73 -15.74 0.59
C GLY A 240 -19.04 -16.49 0.75
N ALA A 241 -19.56 -16.47 1.98
CA ALA A 241 -20.84 -17.05 2.31
C ALA A 241 -21.61 -16.15 3.27
N LEU A 242 -22.93 -16.21 3.13
CA LEU A 242 -23.89 -15.80 4.13
C LEU A 242 -24.58 -17.07 4.63
N ILE A 243 -24.28 -17.47 5.87
CA ILE A 243 -24.98 -18.56 6.57
C ILE A 243 -26.20 -17.95 7.23
N VAL A 244 -27.39 -18.48 6.91
CA VAL A 244 -28.67 -17.96 7.38
C VAL A 244 -29.33 -18.98 8.29
N ARG A 245 -29.76 -18.52 9.46
CA ARG A 245 -30.67 -19.29 10.32
C ARG A 245 -32.06 -19.26 9.71
N LYS A 246 -32.62 -20.43 9.38
CA LYS A 246 -33.87 -20.54 8.59
C LYS A 246 -35.07 -19.87 9.26
N GLU A 247 -35.15 -19.83 10.58
CA GLU A 247 -36.20 -19.10 11.32
C GLU A 247 -36.22 -17.60 10.98
N SER A 248 -35.07 -17.05 10.59
CA SER A 248 -34.91 -15.62 10.26
C SER A 248 -34.98 -15.35 8.77
N ALA A 249 -35.20 -16.38 7.94
CA ALA A 249 -35.19 -16.29 6.48
C ALA A 249 -36.28 -15.36 5.90
N ALA A 250 -37.42 -15.23 6.59
CA ALA A 250 -38.56 -14.45 6.12
C ALA A 250 -38.21 -12.98 5.85
N ILE A 251 -37.29 -12.38 6.63
CA ILE A 251 -36.87 -10.99 6.41
C ILE A 251 -36.12 -10.82 5.08
N LEU A 252 -35.40 -11.84 4.63
CA LEU A 252 -34.61 -11.80 3.38
C LEU A 252 -35.50 -11.77 2.14
N GLN A 253 -36.73 -12.29 2.24
CA GLN A 253 -37.73 -12.25 1.16
C GLN A 253 -38.29 -10.84 0.91
N MET A 254 -38.03 -9.88 1.80
CA MET A 254 -38.47 -8.49 1.66
C MET A 254 -37.58 -7.67 0.71
N ARG A 255 -36.54 -8.32 0.17
CA ARG A 255 -35.67 -7.75 -0.85
C ARG A 255 -36.49 -7.42 -2.11
N LYS A 256 -36.34 -6.19 -2.61
CA LYS A 256 -37.08 -5.67 -3.77
C LYS A 256 -36.45 -6.02 -5.13
N TYR A 257 -35.16 -6.37 -5.14
CA TYR A 257 -34.44 -6.74 -6.37
C TYR A 257 -34.54 -8.24 -6.63
N PHE A 258 -34.67 -8.61 -7.90
CA PHE A 258 -34.54 -9.98 -8.39
C PHE A 258 -33.70 -9.99 -9.68
N GLY A 259 -33.01 -11.10 -9.94
CA GLY A 259 -32.15 -11.31 -11.10
C GLY A 259 -32.51 -12.58 -11.87
N GLY A 260 -31.84 -12.82 -13.00
CA GLY A 260 -31.93 -14.11 -13.67
C GLY A 260 -31.46 -15.23 -12.74
N GLY A 261 -32.11 -16.39 -12.73
CA GLY A 261 -31.76 -17.48 -11.83
C GLY A 261 -32.54 -17.51 -10.51
N THR A 262 -33.08 -16.37 -10.03
CA THR A 262 -33.89 -16.26 -8.79
C THR A 262 -35.39 -16.13 -9.03
N VAL A 263 -35.84 -16.09 -10.29
CA VAL A 263 -37.26 -16.02 -10.70
C VAL A 263 -37.63 -17.15 -11.65
N GLU A 264 -38.84 -17.68 -11.48
CA GLU A 264 -39.42 -18.73 -12.32
C GLU A 264 -40.14 -18.13 -13.53
N VAL A 265 -40.91 -17.06 -13.31
CA VAL A 265 -41.67 -16.35 -14.36
C VAL A 265 -41.59 -14.84 -14.14
N VAL A 266 -41.46 -14.07 -15.21
CA VAL A 266 -41.53 -12.60 -15.19
C VAL A 266 -42.46 -12.11 -16.31
N VAL A 267 -43.37 -11.21 -15.98
CA VAL A 267 -44.28 -10.52 -16.90
C VAL A 267 -43.86 -9.05 -16.99
N CYS A 268 -43.53 -8.58 -18.20
CA CYS A 268 -42.88 -7.27 -18.43
C CYS A 268 -43.65 -6.30 -19.37
N LEU A 269 -44.91 -6.60 -19.72
CA LEU A 269 -45.66 -5.82 -20.74
C LEU A 269 -46.86 -5.09 -20.15
N LYS A 270 -48.07 -5.60 -20.36
CA LYS A 270 -49.32 -4.95 -19.91
C LYS A 270 -49.50 -4.98 -18.39
N GLU A 271 -48.70 -5.79 -17.71
CA GLU A 271 -48.68 -5.99 -16.27
C GLU A 271 -47.23 -6.18 -15.82
N GLN A 272 -46.95 -5.80 -14.57
CA GLN A 272 -45.67 -6.03 -13.91
C GLN A 272 -45.88 -7.04 -12.79
N TRP A 273 -45.40 -8.26 -12.99
CA TRP A 273 -45.49 -9.34 -12.02
C TRP A 273 -44.32 -10.32 -12.20
N HIS A 274 -43.88 -10.94 -11.10
CA HIS A 274 -42.88 -12.01 -11.14
C HIS A 274 -43.17 -13.04 -10.05
N ALA A 275 -42.75 -14.29 -10.29
CA ALA A 275 -42.70 -15.34 -9.28
C ALA A 275 -41.24 -15.70 -8.99
N PRO A 276 -40.82 -15.76 -7.71
CA PRO A 276 -39.50 -16.23 -7.34
C PRO A 276 -39.33 -17.72 -7.68
N LYS A 277 -38.11 -18.12 -7.97
CA LYS A 277 -37.72 -19.50 -8.20
C LYS A 277 -37.41 -20.16 -6.85
N GLY A 278 -37.90 -21.38 -6.66
CA GLY A 278 -37.27 -22.31 -5.72
C GLY A 278 -38.04 -22.68 -4.46
N GLN A 279 -37.65 -23.84 -3.92
CA GLN A 279 -38.15 -24.44 -2.68
C GLN A 279 -37.24 -24.14 -1.48
N SER A 280 -36.01 -23.66 -1.73
CA SER A 280 -34.99 -23.30 -0.72
C SER A 280 -34.69 -21.80 -0.71
N LEU A 281 -34.06 -21.31 0.37
CA LEU A 281 -33.79 -19.89 0.54
C LEU A 281 -32.70 -19.39 -0.43
N HIS A 282 -31.61 -20.15 -0.58
CA HIS A 282 -30.49 -19.73 -1.42
C HIS A 282 -30.85 -19.56 -2.91
N GLU A 283 -31.78 -20.36 -3.44
CA GLU A 283 -32.27 -20.23 -4.82
C GLU A 283 -32.94 -18.87 -5.08
N THR A 284 -33.51 -18.24 -4.06
CA THR A 284 -34.16 -16.92 -4.16
C THR A 284 -33.17 -15.75 -4.04
N LEU A 285 -31.94 -16.00 -3.59
CA LEU A 285 -30.97 -14.97 -3.22
C LEU A 285 -29.69 -14.99 -4.09
N GLU A 286 -29.39 -16.11 -4.73
CA GLU A 286 -28.23 -16.31 -5.60
C GLU A 286 -28.52 -15.79 -7.02
N ASP A 287 -28.49 -14.47 -7.20
CA ASP A 287 -28.73 -13.83 -8.50
C ASP A 287 -27.68 -14.18 -9.56
N GLY A 288 -28.16 -14.54 -10.75
CA GLY A 288 -27.35 -14.85 -11.92
C GLY A 288 -26.80 -16.27 -11.94
N THR A 289 -25.83 -16.52 -12.83
CA THR A 289 -25.06 -17.75 -12.78
C THR A 289 -24.01 -17.64 -11.68
N LEU A 290 -24.10 -18.54 -10.71
CA LEU A 290 -23.13 -18.65 -9.62
C LEU A 290 -21.70 -18.78 -10.15
N PRO A 291 -20.67 -18.32 -9.40
CA PRO A 291 -19.27 -18.58 -9.72
C PRO A 291 -18.92 -20.04 -9.42
N PHE A 292 -19.54 -20.97 -10.15
CA PHE A 292 -19.53 -22.40 -9.83
C PHE A 292 -18.12 -22.97 -9.76
N HIS A 293 -17.20 -22.56 -10.64
CA HIS A 293 -15.78 -22.96 -10.52
C HIS A 293 -15.15 -22.57 -9.17
N SER A 294 -15.43 -21.38 -8.65
CA SER A 294 -14.98 -20.97 -7.31
C SER A 294 -15.68 -21.78 -6.23
N ILE A 295 -16.95 -22.14 -6.38
CA ILE A 295 -17.65 -23.00 -5.42
C ILE A 295 -17.05 -24.41 -5.40
N LEU A 296 -16.75 -24.98 -6.57
CA LEU A 296 -16.11 -26.29 -6.71
C LEU A 296 -14.75 -26.36 -6.00
N ALA A 297 -13.97 -25.27 -6.07
CA ALA A 297 -12.70 -25.17 -5.37
C ALA A 297 -12.81 -25.27 -3.84
N LEU A 298 -13.98 -24.98 -3.24
CA LEU A 298 -14.15 -25.03 -1.78
C LEU A 298 -14.00 -26.44 -1.22
N GLU A 299 -14.48 -27.47 -1.91
CA GLU A 299 -14.35 -28.85 -1.44
C GLU A 299 -12.87 -29.24 -1.34
N ALA A 300 -12.09 -28.93 -2.39
CA ALA A 300 -10.65 -29.14 -2.38
C ALA A 300 -9.96 -28.31 -1.28
N ALA A 301 -10.39 -27.06 -1.08
CA ALA A 301 -9.85 -26.18 -0.05
C ALA A 301 -10.08 -26.72 1.37
N ILE A 302 -11.31 -27.15 1.69
CA ILE A 302 -11.67 -27.71 3.00
C ILE A 302 -10.87 -29.00 3.26
N ASP A 303 -10.82 -29.90 2.29
CA ASP A 303 -10.12 -31.19 2.43
C ASP A 303 -8.62 -31.01 2.63
N VAL A 304 -7.98 -30.20 1.79
CA VAL A 304 -6.53 -29.94 1.88
C VAL A 304 -6.22 -29.19 3.17
N HIS A 305 -7.06 -28.23 3.58
CA HIS A 305 -6.90 -27.55 4.86
C HIS A 305 -6.94 -28.53 6.03
N LYS A 306 -7.91 -29.45 6.04
CA LYS A 306 -8.02 -30.49 7.06
C LYS A 306 -6.82 -31.45 7.03
N SER A 307 -6.36 -31.84 5.84
CA SER A 307 -5.20 -32.73 5.68
C SER A 307 -3.90 -32.11 6.19
N LEU A 308 -3.66 -30.82 5.90
CA LEU A 308 -2.42 -30.14 6.29
C LEU A 308 -2.38 -29.80 7.78
N TYR A 309 -3.52 -29.35 8.33
CA TYR A 309 -3.55 -28.73 9.66
C TYR A 309 -4.33 -29.53 10.70
N GLY A 310 -5.12 -30.52 10.31
CA GLY A 310 -5.97 -31.32 11.19
C GLY A 310 -7.29 -30.62 11.50
N SER A 311 -7.32 -29.72 12.48
CA SER A 311 -8.53 -29.02 12.93
C SER A 311 -8.30 -27.52 13.11
N MET A 312 -9.40 -26.75 13.06
CA MET A 312 -9.37 -25.32 13.37
C MET A 312 -8.94 -25.03 14.81
N GLU A 313 -9.19 -25.93 15.76
CA GLU A 313 -8.69 -25.82 17.13
C GLU A 313 -7.16 -25.87 17.19
N ARG A 314 -6.54 -26.80 16.44
CA ARG A 314 -5.09 -26.92 16.38
C ARG A 314 -4.45 -25.68 15.75
N ILE A 315 -5.09 -25.11 14.72
CA ILE A 315 -4.69 -23.85 14.11
C ILE A 315 -4.80 -22.72 15.12
N ALA A 316 -5.93 -22.61 15.82
CA ALA A 316 -6.14 -21.58 16.84
C ALA A 316 -5.05 -21.63 17.92
N ASN A 317 -4.75 -22.81 18.46
CA ASN A 317 -3.71 -22.98 19.47
C ASN A 317 -2.33 -22.56 18.94
N HIS A 318 -1.99 -23.00 17.72
CA HIS A 318 -0.72 -22.66 17.07
C HIS A 318 -0.57 -21.16 16.80
N THR A 319 -1.58 -20.51 16.20
CA THR A 319 -1.52 -19.08 15.88
C THR A 319 -1.55 -18.22 17.13
N THR A 320 -2.29 -18.63 18.17
CA THR A 320 -2.30 -17.90 19.45
C THR A 320 -0.97 -18.07 20.18
N PHE A 321 -0.34 -19.24 20.12
CA PHE A 321 1.02 -19.44 20.63
C PHE A 321 2.03 -18.53 19.94
N LEU A 322 2.01 -18.46 18.60
CA LEU A 322 2.92 -17.60 17.83
C LEU A 322 2.68 -16.13 18.12
N ALA A 323 1.42 -15.69 18.17
CA ALA A 323 1.09 -14.31 18.51
C ALA A 323 1.54 -13.94 19.92
N ARG A 324 1.37 -14.82 20.91
CA ARG A 324 1.89 -14.60 22.25
C ARG A 324 3.41 -14.43 22.24
N LYS A 325 4.13 -15.26 21.48
CA LYS A 325 5.60 -15.15 21.37
C LYS A 325 6.04 -13.87 20.68
N LEU A 326 5.34 -13.48 19.62
CA LEU A 326 5.57 -12.22 18.94
C LEU A 326 5.31 -11.03 19.87
N TYR A 327 4.17 -11.03 20.57
CA TYR A 327 3.82 -10.01 21.55
C TYR A 327 4.83 -9.94 22.70
N GLU A 328 5.23 -11.06 23.30
CA GLU A 328 6.27 -11.12 24.33
C GLU A 328 7.59 -10.54 23.83
N GLY A 329 7.98 -10.88 22.58
CA GLY A 329 9.18 -10.36 21.92
C GLY A 329 9.11 -8.85 21.71
N LEU A 330 8.05 -8.33 21.09
CA LEU A 330 7.86 -6.90 20.87
C LEU A 330 7.74 -6.13 22.20
N LYS A 331 7.05 -6.70 23.20
CA LYS A 331 6.92 -6.11 24.54
C LYS A 331 8.26 -6.02 25.26
N SER A 332 9.16 -6.97 25.04
CA SER A 332 10.52 -6.90 25.59
C SER A 332 11.30 -5.69 25.06
N LEU A 333 10.84 -5.10 23.93
CA LEU A 333 11.34 -3.86 23.35
C LEU A 333 10.60 -2.58 23.87
N ARG A 334 9.56 -2.73 24.73
CA ARG A 334 8.68 -1.76 25.50
C ARG A 334 7.81 -0.77 24.68
N HIS A 335 6.61 -0.27 25.10
CA HIS A 335 5.79 -0.25 26.35
C HIS A 335 4.43 -1.05 26.23
N VAL A 336 3.69 -1.20 27.36
CA VAL A 336 2.61 -2.17 27.70
C VAL A 336 1.27 -1.98 26.96
N ASN A 337 0.63 -3.07 26.48
CA ASN A 337 -0.84 -3.19 26.25
C ASN A 337 -1.32 -4.65 26.18
N SER A 338 -2.63 -4.93 26.17
CA SER A 338 -3.36 -6.18 26.51
C SER A 338 -3.07 -7.51 25.74
N GLU A 339 -3.72 -8.59 26.20
CA GLU A 339 -3.65 -10.00 25.74
C GLU A 339 -3.73 -10.18 24.20
N PRO A 340 -2.81 -10.92 23.56
CA PRO A 340 -2.71 -10.98 22.09
C PRO A 340 -3.57 -12.06 21.42
N GLY A 341 -4.35 -11.68 20.41
CA GLY A 341 -4.90 -12.58 19.39
C GLY A 341 -3.90 -12.88 18.26
N PRO A 342 -4.24 -13.68 17.23
CA PRO A 342 -3.34 -13.99 16.09
C PRO A 342 -2.94 -12.76 15.25
N THR A 343 -3.60 -11.63 15.49
CA THR A 343 -3.33 -10.32 14.91
C THR A 343 -2.88 -9.38 16.03
N ILE A 344 -1.87 -8.56 15.78
CA ILE A 344 -1.32 -7.57 16.71
C ILE A 344 -1.27 -6.22 15.99
N ALA A 345 -1.83 -5.20 16.62
CA ALA A 345 -1.71 -3.81 16.19
C ALA A 345 -0.78 -3.04 17.14
N PHE A 346 0.14 -2.24 16.60
CA PHE A 346 1.06 -1.43 17.40
C PHE A 346 1.57 -0.21 16.62
N ASN A 347 2.23 0.69 17.34
CA ASN A 347 3.01 1.80 16.79
C ASN A 347 4.39 1.81 17.47
N VAL A 348 5.36 2.48 16.83
CA VAL A 348 6.75 2.49 17.29
C VAL A 348 7.17 3.94 17.58
N THR A 349 7.94 4.14 18.66
CA THR A 349 8.61 5.40 18.99
C THR A 349 10.12 5.21 18.97
N ASN A 350 10.87 6.25 18.61
CA ASN A 350 12.34 6.23 18.71
C ASN A 350 12.83 6.47 20.16
N GLY A 351 14.14 6.43 20.39
CA GLY A 351 14.76 6.68 21.71
C GLY A 351 14.50 8.06 22.31
N PHE A 352 14.05 9.03 21.49
CA PHE A 352 13.65 10.37 21.93
C PHE A 352 12.14 10.49 22.20
N GLY A 353 11.38 9.39 22.10
CA GLY A 353 9.93 9.36 22.31
C GLY A 353 9.11 9.89 21.14
N ALA A 354 9.72 10.18 19.98
CA ALA A 354 8.99 10.62 18.80
C ALA A 354 8.44 9.43 18.00
N TRP A 355 7.24 9.59 17.43
CA TRP A 355 6.60 8.56 16.61
C TRP A 355 7.40 8.25 15.34
N VAL A 356 7.56 6.96 15.05
CA VAL A 356 7.99 6.45 13.75
C VAL A 356 6.77 6.40 12.84
N THR A 357 6.88 6.96 11.63
CA THR A 357 5.78 6.93 10.66
C THR A 357 5.52 5.51 10.17
N ASN A 358 4.27 5.15 9.96
CA ASN A 358 3.86 3.87 9.37
C ASN A 358 4.44 3.70 7.96
N VAL A 359 4.59 4.80 7.20
CA VAL A 359 5.19 4.81 5.85
C VAL A 359 6.66 4.43 5.89
N GLU A 360 7.41 4.92 6.90
CA GLU A 360 8.80 4.53 7.12
C GLU A 360 8.92 3.06 7.52
N PHE A 361 8.08 2.61 8.45
CA PHE A 361 8.06 1.21 8.89
C PHE A 361 7.75 0.26 7.73
N GLU A 362 6.73 0.54 6.94
CA GLU A 362 6.34 -0.26 5.76
C GLU A 362 7.45 -0.31 4.70
N ARG A 363 8.18 0.80 4.52
CA ARG A 363 9.35 0.85 3.62
C ARG A 363 10.44 -0.11 4.09
N LEU A 364 10.87 -0.01 5.35
CA LEU A 364 11.92 -0.87 5.89
C LEU A 364 11.48 -2.35 5.89
N ALA A 365 10.23 -2.63 6.26
CA ALA A 365 9.65 -3.98 6.19
C ALA A 365 9.68 -4.54 4.76
N SER A 366 9.30 -3.73 3.76
CA SER A 366 9.33 -4.13 2.35
C SER A 366 10.74 -4.43 1.83
N ILE A 367 11.78 -3.77 2.35
CA ILE A 367 13.19 -4.05 1.96
C ILE A 367 13.59 -5.43 2.45
N ARG A 368 13.25 -5.76 3.69
CA ARG A 368 13.50 -7.08 4.29
C ARG A 368 12.45 -8.13 3.89
N ASN A 369 11.67 -7.84 2.84
CA ASN A 369 10.64 -8.72 2.27
C ASN A 369 9.59 -9.21 3.30
N PHE A 370 9.24 -8.36 4.25
CA PHE A 370 8.08 -8.53 5.12
C PHE A 370 6.83 -7.94 4.45
N HIS A 371 5.76 -8.73 4.42
CA HIS A 371 4.45 -8.29 3.94
C HIS A 371 3.54 -8.00 5.13
N ILE A 372 3.35 -6.72 5.43
CA ILE A 372 2.52 -6.21 6.54
C ILE A 372 1.52 -5.20 6.03
N ARG A 373 0.57 -4.79 6.88
CA ARG A 373 -0.41 -3.76 6.54
C ARG A 373 -0.38 -2.61 7.54
N THR A 374 -0.47 -1.39 7.04
CA THR A 374 -0.47 -0.17 7.86
C THR A 374 -1.67 0.73 7.58
N GLY A 375 -1.91 1.71 8.46
CA GLY A 375 -2.90 2.77 8.27
C GLY A 375 -4.22 2.54 9.04
N GLY A 376 -5.35 2.90 8.42
CA GLY A 376 -6.68 2.81 9.05
C GLY A 376 -7.35 1.43 9.01
N LEU A 377 -6.73 0.46 8.32
CA LEU A 377 -7.10 -0.98 8.30
C LEU A 377 -8.58 -1.30 8.05
N CYS A 378 -9.31 -0.40 7.40
CA CYS A 378 -10.75 -0.51 7.18
C CYS A 378 -11.55 -0.73 8.49
N ASN A 379 -11.05 -0.25 9.63
CA ASN A 379 -11.68 -0.30 10.95
C ASN A 379 -11.56 1.08 11.63
N PRO A 380 -12.33 2.08 11.18
CA PRO A 380 -12.14 3.47 11.60
C PRO A 380 -12.51 3.69 13.08
N GLY A 381 -13.51 2.97 13.61
CA GLY A 381 -13.91 3.07 15.01
C GLY A 381 -12.85 2.50 15.93
N GLY A 382 -12.36 1.28 15.63
CA GLY A 382 -11.28 0.66 16.39
C GLY A 382 -9.98 1.49 16.36
N VAL A 383 -9.58 2.02 15.19
CA VAL A 383 -8.38 2.86 15.08
C VAL A 383 -8.53 4.18 15.85
N ALA A 384 -9.69 4.85 15.73
CA ALA A 384 -9.93 6.08 16.47
C ALA A 384 -9.93 5.86 17.99
N SER A 385 -10.54 4.76 18.45
CA SER A 385 -10.54 4.37 19.86
C SER A 385 -9.14 4.03 20.36
N ALA A 386 -8.35 3.26 19.60
CA ALA A 386 -7.01 2.84 20.00
C ALA A 386 -5.99 4.00 20.03
N LEU A 387 -6.21 5.03 19.22
CA LEU A 387 -5.33 6.21 19.11
C LEU A 387 -5.86 7.45 19.84
N GLU A 388 -6.98 7.31 20.58
CA GLU A 388 -7.64 8.43 21.28
C GLU A 388 -7.86 9.64 20.36
N LEU A 389 -8.40 9.38 19.17
CA LEU A 389 -8.70 10.37 18.14
C LEU A 389 -10.15 10.81 18.24
N GLU A 390 -10.36 12.10 18.47
CA GLU A 390 -11.70 12.68 18.48
C GLU A 390 -12.26 12.82 17.05
N PRO A 391 -13.59 12.79 16.86
CA PRO A 391 -14.20 12.94 15.54
C PRO A 391 -13.82 14.24 14.83
N TRP A 392 -13.63 15.34 15.57
CA TRP A 392 -13.22 16.62 15.00
C TRP A 392 -11.75 16.62 14.57
N GLU A 393 -10.86 15.89 15.27
CA GLU A 393 -9.46 15.70 14.88
C GLU A 393 -9.39 14.95 13.55
N THR A 394 -10.18 13.87 13.41
CA THR A 394 -10.25 13.10 12.16
C THR A 394 -10.71 13.96 10.98
N LYS A 395 -11.74 14.80 11.17
CA LYS A 395 -12.21 15.75 10.15
C LYS A 395 -11.16 16.82 9.82
N LYS A 396 -10.46 17.35 10.83
CA LYS A 396 -9.37 18.32 10.66
C LYS A 396 -8.21 17.72 9.87
N ASN A 397 -7.79 16.48 10.20
CA ASN A 397 -6.75 15.75 9.48
C ASN A 397 -7.12 15.58 8.01
N PHE A 398 -8.39 15.22 7.71
CA PHE A 398 -8.88 15.14 6.34
C PHE A 398 -8.83 16.49 5.62
N SER A 399 -9.26 17.58 6.27
CA SER A 399 -9.18 18.93 5.71
C SER A 399 -7.73 19.39 5.46
N ALA A 400 -6.78 18.90 6.25
CA ALA A 400 -5.34 19.12 6.05
C ALA A 400 -4.71 18.20 4.98
N GLY A 401 -5.51 17.42 4.25
CA GLY A 401 -5.04 16.57 3.16
C GLY A 401 -4.62 15.15 3.57
N LEU A 402 -4.70 14.76 4.85
CA LEU A 402 -4.43 13.38 5.26
C LEU A 402 -5.49 12.45 4.67
N ARG A 403 -5.02 11.32 4.15
CA ARG A 403 -5.84 10.25 3.57
C ARG A 403 -5.29 8.91 4.07
N CYS A 404 -6.16 7.90 4.16
CA CYS A 404 -5.72 6.55 4.47
C CYS A 404 -4.69 6.07 3.43
N GLY A 405 -3.50 5.67 3.88
CA GLY A 405 -2.38 5.28 3.00
C GLY A 405 -1.64 6.44 2.34
N GLY A 406 -1.80 7.68 2.83
CA GLY A 406 -1.03 8.84 2.38
C GLY A 406 0.43 8.83 2.86
N GLU A 407 1.25 9.76 2.35
CA GLU A 407 2.68 9.87 2.71
C GLU A 407 2.92 10.45 4.12
N THR A 408 1.90 11.07 4.72
CA THR A 408 1.93 11.65 6.07
C THR A 408 0.84 11.04 6.94
N ASP A 409 1.24 10.58 8.13
CA ASP A 409 0.38 9.88 9.08
C ASP A 409 0.56 10.33 10.52
N ILE A 410 1.39 11.36 10.75
CA ILE A 410 1.48 12.09 12.02
C ILE A 410 0.93 13.49 11.79
N TYR A 411 -0.03 13.91 12.61
CA TYR A 411 -0.59 15.26 12.57
C TYR A 411 -0.80 15.79 13.99
N ALA A 412 -0.36 17.02 14.24
CA ALA A 412 -0.39 17.65 15.57
C ALA A 412 0.22 16.78 16.70
N GLY A 413 1.26 16.01 16.38
CA GLY A 413 1.94 15.13 17.34
C GLY A 413 1.24 13.79 17.62
N LYS A 414 0.06 13.55 17.04
CA LYS A 414 -0.65 12.26 17.11
C LYS A 414 -0.44 11.46 15.84
N ILE A 415 -0.22 10.15 16.00
CA ILE A 415 -0.25 9.21 14.87
C ILE A 415 -1.70 8.92 14.48
N THR A 416 -1.95 8.67 13.19
CA THR A 416 -3.30 8.57 12.62
C THR A 416 -3.62 7.20 12.02
N GLY A 417 -2.71 6.25 12.18
CA GLY A 417 -2.87 4.87 11.72
C GLY A 417 -1.96 3.93 12.50
N VAL A 418 -2.18 2.64 12.35
CA VAL A 418 -1.45 1.60 13.10
C VAL A 418 -0.69 0.66 12.16
N ILE A 419 0.30 -0.04 12.70
CA ILE A 419 0.96 -1.18 12.06
C ILE A 419 0.24 -2.44 12.49
N ARG A 420 -0.19 -3.28 11.55
CA ARG A 420 -0.79 -4.59 11.83
C ARG A 420 0.08 -5.73 11.32
N VAL A 421 0.35 -6.66 12.22
CA VAL A 421 0.96 -7.96 11.94
C VAL A 421 -0.08 -9.03 12.25
N SER A 422 -0.27 -9.97 11.34
CA SER A 422 -1.25 -11.05 11.47
C SER A 422 -0.63 -12.36 11.04
N LEU A 423 -0.75 -13.37 11.89
CA LEU A 423 -0.20 -14.71 11.71
C LEU A 423 -1.29 -15.66 11.21
N GLY A 424 -0.93 -16.55 10.30
CA GLY A 424 -1.83 -17.53 9.68
C GLY A 424 -1.46 -18.96 10.06
N ALA A 425 -2.27 -19.92 9.59
CA ALA A 425 -2.08 -21.34 9.89
C ALA A 425 -0.70 -21.88 9.47
N MET A 426 -0.10 -21.32 8.41
CA MET A 426 1.22 -21.68 7.90
C MET A 426 2.37 -20.95 8.59
N SER A 427 2.12 -19.91 9.41
CA SER A 427 3.17 -19.13 10.07
C SER A 427 4.08 -20.01 10.95
N THR A 428 5.32 -19.60 11.20
CA THR A 428 6.28 -20.39 11.98
C THR A 428 6.98 -19.53 13.02
N MET A 429 7.66 -20.19 13.96
CA MET A 429 8.52 -19.50 14.93
C MET A 429 9.66 -18.73 14.25
N SER A 430 10.13 -19.20 13.09
CA SER A 430 11.14 -18.46 12.30
C SER A 430 10.61 -17.10 11.86
N ASP A 431 9.36 -17.01 11.39
CA ASP A 431 8.77 -15.73 10.98
C ASP A 431 8.73 -14.74 12.14
N VAL A 432 8.29 -15.23 13.32
CA VAL A 432 8.19 -14.42 14.54
C VAL A 432 9.56 -13.91 14.95
N LYS A 433 10.57 -14.78 14.99
CA LYS A 433 11.95 -14.39 15.33
C LYS A 433 12.53 -13.40 14.32
N SER A 434 12.40 -13.68 13.03
CA SER A 434 12.88 -12.79 11.97
C SER A 434 12.23 -11.41 12.06
N PHE A 435 10.94 -11.33 12.35
CA PHE A 435 10.26 -10.05 12.52
C PHE A 435 10.72 -9.29 13.78
N ILE A 436 10.89 -9.97 14.92
CA ILE A 436 11.43 -9.35 16.14
C ILE A 436 12.84 -8.81 15.89
N SER A 437 13.73 -9.61 15.28
CA SER A 437 15.09 -9.18 14.93
C SER A 437 15.10 -8.01 13.95
N PHE A 438 14.15 -7.95 13.01
CA PHE A 438 13.96 -6.78 12.15
C PHE A 438 13.58 -5.53 12.95
N VAL A 439 12.63 -5.63 13.87
CA VAL A 439 12.23 -4.48 14.70
C VAL A 439 13.41 -4.02 15.57
N GLU A 440 14.13 -4.97 16.17
CA GLU A 440 15.33 -4.73 16.95
C GLU A 440 16.41 -4.01 16.11
N GLU A 441 16.75 -4.52 14.93
CA GLU A 441 17.81 -3.97 14.08
C GLU A 441 17.57 -2.51 13.65
N PHE A 442 16.33 -2.14 13.31
CA PHE A 442 16.04 -0.85 12.68
C PHE A 442 15.42 0.21 13.60
N PHE A 443 14.85 -0.21 14.73
CA PHE A 443 14.07 0.66 15.60
C PHE A 443 14.47 0.61 17.08
N THR A 444 15.50 -0.15 17.43
CA THR A 444 16.16 -0.02 18.74
C THR A 444 17.50 0.68 18.57
N ASP A 445 17.84 1.55 19.52
CA ASP A 445 19.09 2.30 19.46
C ASP A 445 20.27 1.33 19.63
N GLN A 446 20.95 1.01 18.53
CA GLN A 446 22.33 0.57 18.60
C GLN A 446 23.15 1.82 18.85
N THR A 447 23.80 1.87 20.01
CA THR A 447 24.72 2.93 20.43
C THR A 447 25.61 3.34 19.27
N ALA A 448 25.28 4.46 18.61
CA ALA A 448 26.07 4.96 17.51
C ALA A 448 27.41 5.42 18.07
N MET A 449 28.47 4.83 17.53
CA MET A 449 29.85 5.14 17.82
C MET A 449 30.08 6.66 17.80
N THR A 450 30.73 7.13 18.85
CA THR A 450 31.32 8.46 18.98
C THR A 450 32.11 8.85 17.74
N SER A 451 31.66 9.89 17.04
CA SER A 451 32.50 10.64 16.12
C SER A 451 33.25 11.71 16.92
N THR A 452 34.55 11.47 17.10
CA THR A 452 35.53 12.40 17.66
C THR A 452 35.90 13.49 16.67
N ASP A 453 36.14 14.67 17.25
CA ASP A 453 37.01 15.77 16.84
C ASP A 453 36.60 16.66 15.67
N GLU A 454 36.10 17.84 16.04
CA GLU A 454 36.19 19.08 15.29
C GLU A 454 37.65 19.51 15.19
N ASP A 455 38.21 19.46 13.98
CA ASP A 455 39.45 20.18 13.65
C ASP A 455 39.14 21.34 12.70
N THR A 456 39.24 22.55 13.24
CA THR A 456 39.26 23.81 12.52
C THR A 456 40.51 23.91 11.63
N ALA A 457 40.35 23.88 10.31
CA ALA A 457 41.41 24.30 9.38
C ALA A 457 40.88 24.86 8.04
N THR A 458 41.11 26.16 7.89
CA THR A 458 41.50 26.92 6.69
C THR A 458 41.21 26.35 5.29
N SER A 459 40.44 27.15 4.53
CA SER A 459 40.24 27.13 3.08
C SER A 459 41.48 26.69 2.28
N THR A 460 41.53 25.42 1.93
CA THR A 460 42.35 24.89 0.83
C THR A 460 41.40 24.56 -0.32
N THR A 461 41.67 25.14 -1.48
CA THR A 461 40.89 24.91 -2.70
C THR A 461 41.07 23.46 -3.14
N ALA A 462 40.09 22.61 -2.84
CA ALA A 462 40.10 21.23 -3.31
C ALA A 462 40.17 21.19 -4.84
N ASP A 463 41.11 20.43 -5.40
CA ASP A 463 41.27 20.25 -6.85
C ASP A 463 40.21 19.27 -7.37
N MET A 464 38.96 19.75 -7.46
CA MET A 464 37.80 18.99 -7.91
C MET A 464 37.49 19.22 -9.39
N TYR A 465 36.89 18.21 -10.02
CA TYR A 465 36.45 18.25 -11.41
C TYR A 465 35.16 17.46 -11.63
N VAL A 466 34.50 17.72 -12.76
CA VAL A 466 33.36 16.93 -13.24
C VAL A 466 33.84 15.60 -13.79
N GLU A 467 33.55 14.50 -13.10
CA GLU A 467 33.92 13.14 -13.52
C GLU A 467 33.00 12.62 -14.64
N SER A 468 31.69 12.84 -14.50
CA SER A 468 30.72 12.47 -15.52
C SER A 468 29.46 13.34 -15.47
N LEU A 469 28.83 13.46 -16.64
CA LEU A 469 27.55 14.13 -16.85
C LEU A 469 26.54 13.13 -17.41
N THR A 470 25.33 13.11 -16.85
CA THR A 470 24.27 12.19 -17.27
C THR A 470 22.93 12.89 -17.29
N ILE A 471 22.16 12.65 -18.35
CA ILE A 471 20.74 13.04 -18.43
C ILE A 471 19.85 11.81 -18.45
N TYR A 472 18.60 11.98 -18.04
CA TYR A 472 17.59 10.94 -18.04
C TYR A 472 16.40 11.39 -18.90
N PRO A 473 16.49 11.31 -20.24
CA PRO A 473 15.46 11.84 -21.14
C PRO A 473 14.05 11.36 -20.79
N ILE A 474 13.91 10.05 -20.56
CA ILE A 474 12.66 9.43 -20.11
C ILE A 474 12.73 9.17 -18.61
N LYS A 475 11.80 9.76 -17.85
CA LYS A 475 11.65 9.56 -16.40
C LYS A 475 11.63 8.06 -16.10
N SER A 476 12.42 7.66 -15.10
CA SER A 476 12.54 6.28 -14.61
C SER A 476 13.19 5.28 -15.58
N CYS A 477 13.62 5.68 -16.77
CA CYS A 477 14.43 4.83 -17.67
C CYS A 477 15.93 5.02 -17.43
N GLY A 478 16.79 4.28 -18.13
CA GLY A 478 18.25 4.43 -18.06
C GLY A 478 18.74 5.84 -18.39
N GLY A 479 19.94 6.17 -17.90
CA GLY A 479 20.61 7.43 -18.21
C GLY A 479 21.37 7.40 -19.53
N PHE A 480 21.49 8.57 -20.16
CA PHE A 480 22.40 8.85 -21.25
C PHE A 480 23.60 9.61 -20.69
N GLU A 481 24.77 8.97 -20.70
CA GLU A 481 26.03 9.59 -20.30
C GLU A 481 26.55 10.47 -21.45
N ILE A 482 26.78 11.75 -21.14
CA ILE A 482 27.21 12.74 -22.13
C ILE A 482 28.69 12.51 -22.46
N PRO A 483 29.08 12.45 -23.74
CA PRO A 483 30.48 12.25 -24.14
C PRO A 483 31.41 13.35 -23.61
N ARG A 484 32.64 12.99 -23.23
CA ARG A 484 33.57 13.88 -22.50
C ARG A 484 33.84 15.21 -23.20
N GLU A 485 33.97 15.19 -24.53
CA GLU A 485 34.30 16.38 -25.33
C GLU A 485 33.08 17.24 -25.69
N THR A 486 31.89 16.89 -25.21
CA THR A 486 30.64 17.59 -25.56
C THR A 486 30.29 18.64 -24.51
N ALA A 487 30.26 19.91 -24.91
CA ALA A 487 29.69 20.97 -24.09
C ALA A 487 28.16 20.83 -24.06
N TRP A 488 27.58 20.73 -22.86
CA TRP A 488 26.14 20.52 -22.69
C TRP A 488 25.45 21.75 -22.11
N GLU A 489 24.38 22.19 -22.76
CA GLU A 489 23.61 23.36 -22.35
C GLU A 489 22.86 23.12 -21.03
N VAL A 490 22.96 24.12 -20.15
CA VAL A 490 22.29 24.18 -18.86
C VAL A 490 21.13 25.18 -18.97
N LYS A 491 19.95 24.79 -18.50
CA LYS A 491 18.74 25.62 -18.48
C LYS A 491 18.29 25.85 -17.03
N PRO A 492 17.41 26.83 -16.76
CA PRO A 492 16.85 27.01 -15.43
C PRO A 492 16.21 25.74 -14.85
N GLU A 493 15.62 24.90 -15.71
CA GLU A 493 15.00 23.62 -15.36
C GLU A 493 15.96 22.42 -15.25
N GLY A 494 17.26 22.58 -15.59
CA GLY A 494 18.28 21.54 -15.47
C GLY A 494 19.15 21.38 -16.72
N LEU A 495 19.79 20.22 -16.88
CA LEU A 495 20.51 19.90 -18.12
C LEU A 495 19.52 19.74 -19.27
N THR A 496 19.87 20.25 -20.46
CA THR A 496 18.99 20.16 -21.63
C THR A 496 18.67 18.70 -21.97
N TRP A 497 17.40 18.43 -22.31
CA TRP A 497 16.84 17.10 -22.55
C TRP A 497 16.69 16.18 -21.32
N ASP A 498 16.98 16.65 -20.11
CA ASP A 498 16.74 15.87 -18.89
C ASP A 498 15.24 15.84 -18.54
N ARG A 499 14.68 14.63 -18.39
CA ARG A 499 13.33 14.39 -17.87
C ARG A 499 12.23 15.17 -18.61
N GLU A 500 12.30 15.19 -19.94
CA GLU A 500 11.24 15.73 -20.80
C GLU A 500 10.12 14.71 -21.10
N TRP A 501 10.43 13.42 -21.04
CA TRP A 501 9.48 12.34 -21.34
C TRP A 501 9.15 11.48 -20.11
N CYS A 502 7.97 10.87 -20.10
CA CYS A 502 7.61 9.81 -19.17
C CYS A 502 6.69 8.76 -19.82
N LEU A 503 6.58 7.59 -19.19
CA LEU A 503 5.56 6.61 -19.52
C LEU A 503 4.37 6.80 -18.60
N VAL A 504 3.16 6.78 -19.15
CA VAL A 504 1.91 6.82 -18.37
C VAL A 504 1.06 5.59 -18.68
N HIS A 505 0.43 5.03 -17.65
CA HIS A 505 -0.50 3.92 -17.81
C HIS A 505 -1.69 4.34 -18.67
N GLN A 506 -2.07 3.53 -19.65
CA GLN A 506 -3.08 3.92 -20.64
C GLN A 506 -4.47 4.13 -20.04
N GLY A 507 -4.91 3.24 -19.13
CA GLY A 507 -6.22 3.34 -18.44
C GLY A 507 -6.28 4.39 -17.32
N THR A 508 -5.37 4.34 -16.35
CA THR A 508 -5.41 5.24 -15.17
C THR A 508 -4.78 6.61 -15.39
N GLY A 509 -3.94 6.77 -16.42
CA GLY A 509 -3.16 7.99 -16.66
C GLY A 509 -2.01 8.23 -15.69
N GLN A 510 -1.75 7.33 -14.73
CA GLN A 510 -0.65 7.49 -13.76
C GLN A 510 0.72 7.29 -14.41
N ALA A 511 1.71 8.12 -14.05
CA ALA A 511 3.08 7.93 -14.51
C ALA A 511 3.69 6.65 -13.92
N LEU A 512 4.34 5.86 -14.77
CA LEU A 512 5.07 4.68 -14.33
C LEU A 512 6.37 5.07 -13.63
N SER A 513 6.84 4.20 -12.72
CA SER A 513 8.08 4.41 -11.98
C SER A 513 8.95 3.15 -11.99
N GLN A 514 10.26 3.35 -11.99
CA GLN A 514 11.26 2.27 -11.96
C GLN A 514 11.09 1.39 -10.71
N LYS A 515 10.65 1.96 -9.58
CA LYS A 515 10.36 1.21 -8.33
C LYS A 515 9.33 0.10 -8.56
N ARG A 516 8.26 0.41 -9.31
CA ARG A 516 7.19 -0.54 -9.61
C ARG A 516 7.53 -1.43 -10.81
N TYR A 517 8.24 -0.89 -11.80
CA TYR A 517 8.62 -1.59 -13.03
C TYR A 517 10.15 -1.52 -13.24
N PRO A 518 10.94 -2.40 -12.61
CA PRO A 518 12.41 -2.34 -12.65
C PRO A 518 12.99 -2.44 -14.06
N LEU A 519 12.34 -3.17 -14.97
CA LEU A 519 12.74 -3.32 -16.37
C LEU A 519 12.91 -1.99 -17.11
N MET A 520 12.29 -0.90 -16.63
CA MET A 520 12.55 0.45 -17.16
C MET A 520 14.04 0.82 -17.09
N ALA A 521 14.82 0.28 -16.16
CA ALA A 521 16.27 0.47 -16.08
C ALA A 521 17.03 0.02 -17.34
N LEU A 522 16.51 -1.00 -18.03
CA LEU A 522 17.11 -1.58 -19.25
C LEU A 522 16.70 -0.84 -20.52
N ILE A 523 15.78 0.12 -20.42
CA ILE A 523 15.40 1.02 -21.51
C ILE A 523 16.41 2.15 -21.52
N LYS A 524 17.28 2.18 -22.53
CA LYS A 524 18.41 3.10 -22.66
C LYS A 524 18.11 4.14 -23.76
N PRO A 525 17.61 5.34 -23.38
CA PRO A 525 17.49 6.45 -24.31
C PRO A 525 18.86 7.07 -24.62
N THR A 526 19.07 7.52 -25.85
CA THR A 526 20.22 8.34 -26.28
C THR A 526 19.74 9.50 -27.13
N VAL A 527 20.31 10.68 -26.90
CA VAL A 527 19.96 11.90 -27.64
C VAL A 527 20.94 12.06 -28.81
N ASP A 528 20.44 11.97 -30.03
CA ASP A 528 21.20 12.14 -31.27
C ASP A 528 20.87 13.51 -31.86
N LEU A 529 21.74 14.49 -31.59
CA LEU A 529 21.56 15.88 -32.00
C LEU A 529 21.78 16.07 -33.51
N GLU A 530 22.59 15.22 -34.14
CA GLU A 530 22.88 15.32 -35.58
C GLU A 530 21.67 14.89 -36.42
N SER A 531 21.01 13.80 -36.03
CA SER A 531 19.79 13.35 -36.71
C SER A 531 18.50 13.96 -36.16
N GLY A 532 18.55 14.64 -35.01
CA GLY A 532 17.38 15.23 -34.36
C GLY A 532 16.43 14.19 -33.75
N LEU A 533 16.97 13.04 -33.31
CA LEU A 533 16.19 11.89 -32.82
C LEU A 533 16.57 11.52 -31.37
N LEU A 534 15.58 11.10 -30.59
CA LEU A 534 15.74 10.33 -29.37
C LEU A 534 15.69 8.85 -29.74
N ARG A 535 16.83 8.16 -29.68
CA ARG A 535 16.91 6.71 -29.93
C ARG A 535 16.70 5.98 -28.61
N ILE A 536 15.88 4.93 -28.61
CA ILE A 536 15.48 4.23 -27.38
C ILE A 536 15.71 2.75 -27.61
N ARG A 537 16.73 2.20 -26.95
CA ARG A 537 17.11 0.79 -27.06
C ARG A 537 16.74 0.01 -25.81
N TYR A 538 16.32 -1.24 -25.96
CA TYR A 538 16.16 -2.16 -24.86
C TYR A 538 17.37 -3.11 -24.76
N ARG A 539 17.90 -3.34 -23.54
CA ARG A 539 19.05 -4.22 -23.29
C ARG A 539 18.73 -5.51 -22.54
N GLY A 540 17.46 -5.86 -22.36
CA GLY A 540 17.08 -7.11 -21.68
C GLY A 540 16.98 -8.30 -22.63
N SER A 541 17.01 -9.52 -22.08
CA SER A 541 17.05 -10.80 -22.81
C SER A 541 15.67 -11.33 -23.27
N ASN A 542 14.68 -10.46 -23.47
CA ASN A 542 13.31 -10.90 -23.72
C ASN A 542 13.08 -11.28 -25.20
N SER A 543 12.83 -12.56 -25.46
CA SER A 543 12.65 -13.14 -26.81
C SER A 543 11.38 -12.72 -27.55
N SER A 544 10.49 -11.96 -26.90
CA SER A 544 9.19 -11.54 -27.44
C SER A 544 9.19 -10.15 -28.09
N ILE A 545 10.35 -9.48 -28.15
CA ILE A 545 10.50 -8.16 -28.77
C ILE A 545 11.02 -8.34 -30.21
N LEU A 546 10.27 -7.82 -31.19
CA LEU A 546 10.62 -7.89 -32.61
C LEU A 546 11.58 -6.77 -33.04
N VAL A 547 11.70 -5.70 -32.25
CA VAL A 547 12.46 -4.48 -32.57
C VAL A 547 13.22 -4.01 -31.33
N ASP A 548 14.54 -3.99 -31.38
CA ASP A 548 15.39 -3.65 -30.23
C ASP A 548 15.54 -2.15 -29.99
N GLU A 549 15.23 -1.32 -31.00
CA GLU A 549 15.39 0.13 -30.96
C GLU A 549 14.24 0.86 -31.68
N ILE A 550 13.68 1.89 -31.04
CA ILE A 550 12.71 2.81 -31.65
C ILE A 550 13.25 4.23 -31.65
N HIS A 551 12.73 5.09 -32.54
CA HIS A 551 13.13 6.49 -32.66
C HIS A 551 11.94 7.43 -32.41
N VAL A 552 12.20 8.52 -31.71
CA VAL A 552 11.22 9.57 -31.43
C VAL A 552 11.83 10.93 -31.81
N PRO A 553 11.17 11.76 -32.63
CA PRO A 553 11.70 13.08 -32.97
C PRO A 553 11.94 13.96 -31.73
N LEU A 554 13.07 14.67 -31.71
CA LEU A 554 13.35 15.70 -30.69
C LEU A 554 12.46 16.94 -30.89
N SER A 555 11.94 17.16 -32.10
CA SER A 555 10.98 18.23 -32.40
C SER A 555 9.65 18.02 -31.66
N SER A 556 9.01 19.11 -31.26
CA SER A 556 7.70 19.08 -30.60
C SER A 556 6.55 19.23 -31.60
N ASP A 557 6.63 18.55 -32.76
CA ASP A 557 5.62 18.63 -33.81
C ASP A 557 4.26 18.11 -33.30
N PRO A 558 3.19 18.94 -33.31
CA PRO A 558 1.83 18.56 -32.94
C PRO A 558 1.31 17.27 -33.59
N SER A 559 1.75 16.94 -34.80
CA SER A 559 1.27 15.78 -35.59
C SER A 559 1.50 14.42 -34.89
N PHE A 560 2.50 14.32 -34.01
CA PHE A 560 2.82 13.10 -33.27
C PHE A 560 1.98 12.89 -32.00
N TYR A 561 1.19 13.90 -31.60
CA TYR A 561 0.41 13.87 -30.37
C TYR A 561 -1.08 13.68 -30.66
N LYS A 562 -1.81 13.05 -29.74
CA LYS A 562 -3.28 13.02 -29.82
C LYS A 562 -3.84 14.43 -29.60
N THR A 563 -4.80 14.86 -30.44
CA THR A 563 -5.43 16.18 -30.37
C THR A 563 -6.17 16.38 -29.02
N PRO A 564 -6.08 17.57 -28.38
CA PRO A 564 -6.70 17.84 -27.08
C PRO A 564 -8.25 17.82 -27.06
N ASN A 565 -8.91 17.66 -28.20
CA ASN A 565 -10.37 17.84 -28.34
C ASN A 565 -11.20 16.62 -27.92
N SER A 566 -10.59 15.58 -27.34
CA SER A 566 -11.36 14.48 -26.76
C SER A 566 -11.64 14.79 -25.28
N ILE A 567 -12.91 14.71 -24.90
CA ILE A 567 -13.53 15.01 -23.58
C ILE A 567 -12.90 14.24 -22.38
N HIS A 568 -11.84 13.46 -22.61
CA HIS A 568 -11.05 12.74 -21.61
C HIS A 568 -9.57 13.16 -21.59
N SER A 569 -9.30 14.46 -21.43
CA SER A 569 -7.99 14.92 -20.94
C SER A 569 -7.80 14.45 -19.49
N LEU A 570 -7.47 13.17 -19.32
CA LEU A 570 -7.05 12.59 -18.04
C LEU A 570 -5.78 13.32 -17.60
N SER A 571 -5.92 14.23 -16.62
CA SER A 571 -4.80 14.83 -15.91
C SER A 571 -3.92 13.71 -15.36
N SER A 572 -2.67 13.61 -15.80
CA SER A 572 -1.72 12.65 -15.23
C SER A 572 -1.22 13.18 -13.89
N ARG A 573 -0.68 12.32 -13.02
CA ARG A 573 -0.05 12.73 -11.77
C ARG A 573 1.42 12.30 -11.75
N VAL A 574 2.31 13.24 -11.44
CA VAL A 574 3.74 12.98 -11.22
C VAL A 574 4.12 13.58 -9.88
N CYS A 575 4.56 12.73 -8.95
CA CYS A 575 4.92 13.14 -7.58
C CYS A 575 3.80 13.96 -6.89
N GLY A 576 2.54 13.52 -7.05
CA GLY A 576 1.35 14.15 -6.47
C GLY A 576 0.75 15.28 -7.32
N ASP A 577 1.55 15.96 -8.13
CA ASP A 577 1.15 17.12 -8.94
C ASP A 577 0.36 16.69 -10.19
N ALA A 578 -0.75 17.38 -10.50
CA ALA A 578 -1.50 17.17 -11.73
C ALA A 578 -0.77 17.80 -12.92
N ILE A 579 -0.63 17.05 -14.00
CA ILE A 579 0.21 17.40 -15.15
C ILE A 579 -0.51 17.18 -16.48
N VAL A 580 -0.28 18.10 -17.43
CA VAL A 580 -0.78 18.02 -18.80
C VAL A 580 0.39 17.61 -19.71
N ALA A 581 0.62 16.30 -19.85
CA ALA A 581 1.63 15.76 -20.76
C ALA A 581 1.01 15.39 -22.12
N ARG A 582 1.69 15.71 -23.21
CA ARG A 582 1.25 15.39 -24.58
C ARG A 582 1.58 13.93 -24.89
N ARG A 583 0.55 13.12 -25.15
CA ARG A 583 0.69 11.67 -25.37
C ARG A 583 0.95 11.37 -26.85
N TYR A 584 1.93 10.51 -27.12
CA TYR A 584 2.22 10.05 -28.47
C TYR A 584 1.09 9.15 -29.00
N SER A 585 0.69 9.36 -30.25
CA SER A 585 -0.38 8.60 -30.91
C SER A 585 0.09 7.29 -31.54
N SER A 586 1.38 7.15 -31.85
CA SER A 586 1.95 5.99 -32.53
C SER A 586 1.80 4.70 -31.72
N HIS A 587 1.21 3.67 -32.34
CA HIS A 587 1.11 2.33 -31.78
C HIS A 587 2.48 1.66 -31.66
N GLU A 588 3.35 1.84 -32.66
CA GLU A 588 4.71 1.27 -32.66
C GLU A 588 5.52 1.71 -31.43
N ILE A 589 5.51 3.01 -31.12
CA ILE A 589 6.19 3.58 -29.95
C ILE A 589 5.61 2.99 -28.66
N ASN A 590 4.29 2.97 -28.53
CA ASN A 590 3.63 2.57 -27.28
C ASN A 590 3.69 1.05 -27.04
N ASP A 591 3.61 0.24 -28.10
CA ASP A 591 3.69 -1.21 -28.04
C ASP A 591 5.10 -1.68 -27.64
N PHE A 592 6.15 -0.97 -28.06
CA PHE A 592 7.52 -1.23 -27.62
C PHE A 592 7.63 -1.22 -26.09
N PHE A 593 7.14 -0.16 -25.42
CA PHE A 593 7.16 -0.08 -23.95
C PHE A 593 6.21 -1.08 -23.31
N THR A 594 5.01 -1.27 -23.87
CA THR A 594 4.00 -2.16 -23.30
C THR A 594 4.47 -3.62 -23.28
N LYS A 595 5.12 -4.09 -24.35
CA LYS A 595 5.69 -5.45 -24.42
C LYS A 595 6.85 -5.64 -23.44
N ILE A 596 7.72 -4.65 -23.29
CA ILE A 596 8.85 -4.71 -22.34
C ILE A 596 8.35 -4.78 -20.89
N LEU A 597 7.35 -3.96 -20.53
CA LEU A 597 6.93 -3.77 -19.14
C LEU A 597 5.77 -4.68 -18.71
N GLY A 598 5.12 -5.39 -19.65
CA GLY A 598 3.94 -6.21 -19.37
C GLY A 598 2.72 -5.40 -18.91
N VAL A 599 2.71 -4.09 -19.17
CA VAL A 599 1.64 -3.17 -18.76
C VAL A 599 1.34 -2.19 -19.90
N SER A 600 0.05 -1.99 -20.17
CA SER A 600 -0.42 -1.05 -21.19
C SER A 600 -0.04 0.39 -20.82
N CYS A 601 0.89 0.96 -21.57
CA CYS A 601 1.43 2.29 -21.31
C CYS A 601 1.70 3.07 -22.60
N VAL A 602 1.74 4.40 -22.46
CA VAL A 602 2.00 5.32 -23.57
C VAL A 602 3.12 6.29 -23.22
N LEU A 603 3.94 6.63 -24.21
CA LEU A 603 4.94 7.68 -24.09
C LEU A 603 4.24 9.03 -24.06
N ALA A 604 4.68 9.90 -23.15
CA ALA A 604 4.20 11.26 -23.03
C ALA A 604 5.37 12.23 -22.87
N ARG A 605 5.22 13.45 -23.41
CA ARG A 605 6.22 14.52 -23.33
C ARG A 605 5.66 15.74 -22.63
N PHE A 606 6.48 16.37 -21.80
CA PHE A 606 6.18 17.68 -21.22
C PHE A 606 6.52 18.81 -22.18
N PRO A 607 5.72 19.89 -22.21
CA PRO A 607 6.11 21.10 -22.91
C PRO A 607 7.40 21.66 -22.28
N ALA A 608 8.40 21.93 -23.11
CA ALA A 608 9.66 22.53 -22.70
C ALA A 608 9.45 23.93 -22.08
N GLY A 609 10.31 24.32 -21.13
CA GLY A 609 10.28 25.64 -20.49
C GLY A 609 9.24 25.84 -19.38
N GLY A 610 8.54 24.78 -18.95
CA GLY A 610 7.63 24.82 -17.79
C GLY A 610 6.45 25.81 -17.93
N SER A 611 6.21 26.34 -19.14
CA SER A 611 5.27 27.44 -19.38
C SER A 611 3.87 26.88 -19.68
N GLY A 612 2.98 26.93 -18.68
CA GLY A 612 1.58 26.52 -18.78
C GLY A 612 0.91 26.48 -17.39
N PRO A 613 -0.43 26.33 -17.30
CA PRO A 613 -1.15 26.28 -16.01
C PRO A 613 -0.76 25.09 -15.10
N SER A 614 0.12 24.20 -15.54
CA SER A 614 0.67 23.05 -14.81
C SER A 614 2.20 23.12 -14.59
N SER A 615 2.77 24.33 -14.47
CA SER A 615 4.20 24.56 -14.20
C SER A 615 4.62 24.01 -12.84
N ARG A 616 5.69 23.19 -12.78
CA ARG A 616 6.24 22.63 -11.53
C ARG A 616 7.46 23.41 -11.07
N HIS A 617 7.65 23.49 -9.75
CA HIS A 617 8.77 24.21 -9.14
C HIS A 617 9.58 23.31 -8.21
N ALA A 618 10.86 23.63 -8.02
CA ALA A 618 11.75 22.93 -7.10
C ALA A 618 11.18 22.91 -5.67
N LYS A 619 11.22 21.73 -5.04
CA LYS A 619 10.72 21.48 -3.67
C LYS A 619 11.86 21.28 -2.65
N ALA A 620 13.11 21.19 -3.14
CA ALA A 620 14.30 21.01 -2.33
C ALA A 620 14.57 22.26 -1.46
N HIS A 621 14.96 22.03 -0.21
CA HIS A 621 15.36 23.04 0.76
C HIS A 621 16.51 22.52 1.63
N MET A 622 17.34 23.43 2.16
CA MET A 622 18.38 23.08 3.12
C MET A 622 17.76 22.38 4.32
N GLN A 623 18.30 21.22 4.70
CA GLN A 623 17.82 20.46 5.85
C GLN A 623 18.42 21.01 7.15
N GLN A 624 17.79 20.77 8.31
CA GLN A 624 18.25 21.33 9.59
C GLN A 624 19.67 20.87 9.95
N HIS A 625 20.03 19.62 9.62
CA HIS A 625 21.38 19.10 9.84
C HIS A 625 22.46 19.79 8.97
N GLN A 626 22.07 20.52 7.93
CA GLN A 626 22.96 21.30 7.08
C GLN A 626 23.09 22.76 7.54
N VAL A 627 22.31 23.19 8.54
CA VAL A 627 22.29 24.56 9.06
C VAL A 627 22.94 24.58 10.44
N SER A 628 24.27 24.68 10.49
CA SER A 628 25.01 24.80 11.75
C SER A 628 25.12 26.27 12.20
N ASN A 629 24.34 26.65 13.22
CA ASN A 629 24.56 27.59 14.34
C ASN A 629 25.35 28.92 14.23
N ASN A 630 25.64 29.50 13.05
CA ASN A 630 26.40 30.76 12.96
C ASN A 630 25.63 32.00 12.45
N LEU A 631 24.34 32.12 12.74
CA LEU A 631 23.58 33.38 12.57
C LEU A 631 22.55 33.58 13.70
N VAL A 632 23.02 33.72 14.94
CA VAL A 632 22.24 34.30 16.05
C VAL A 632 22.91 35.58 16.51
N VAL A 633 23.06 36.58 15.62
CA VAL A 633 23.23 37.97 16.03
C VAL A 633 22.57 38.86 14.99
N ASN A 634 21.72 39.78 15.47
CA ASN A 634 20.96 40.80 14.75
C ASN A 634 19.68 40.35 14.04
N GLU A 635 18.63 40.15 14.85
CA GLU A 635 17.39 40.94 14.72
C GLU A 635 16.57 40.82 16.02
N LYS A 636 17.09 41.40 17.11
CA LYS A 636 16.28 41.73 18.29
C LYS A 636 15.93 43.22 18.21
N SER A 637 14.83 43.55 17.53
CA SER A 637 14.09 44.80 17.80
C SER A 637 12.65 44.73 17.28
N SER A 638 11.77 44.11 18.07
CA SER A 638 10.51 44.71 18.56
C SER A 638 9.64 43.63 19.22
N ALA A 639 9.60 43.67 20.55
CA ALA A 639 8.70 42.88 21.36
C ALA A 639 7.28 43.45 21.27
N ASN A 640 6.29 42.61 20.93
CA ASN A 640 5.01 42.45 21.64
C ASN A 640 3.95 41.77 20.75
N SER A 641 3.82 40.44 20.82
CA SER A 641 2.53 39.74 20.64
C SER A 641 2.62 38.26 21.02
N PHE A 642 1.71 37.88 21.92
CA PHE A 642 1.36 36.59 22.51
C PHE A 642 1.72 35.27 21.78
N PHE A 643 2.13 34.28 22.59
CA PHE A 643 2.39 32.88 22.24
C PHE A 643 1.17 32.20 21.58
N GLY A 644 1.30 31.88 20.29
CA GLY A 644 0.56 30.83 19.61
C GLY A 644 1.51 29.68 19.20
N PRO A 645 1.00 28.46 19.00
CA PRO A 645 1.82 27.35 18.47
C PRO A 645 2.31 27.71 17.06
N PRO A 646 3.49 27.22 16.62
CA PRO A 646 4.00 27.50 15.29
C PRO A 646 2.99 26.99 14.25
N THR A 647 2.51 27.89 13.42
CA THR A 647 1.69 27.58 12.26
C THR A 647 2.46 26.64 11.31
N PRO A 648 1.77 25.76 10.55
CA PRO A 648 2.43 24.91 9.55
C PRO A 648 3.25 25.75 8.57
N PRO A 649 4.32 25.20 7.95
CA PRO A 649 5.13 25.94 6.99
C PRO A 649 4.40 26.05 5.64
N ASP A 650 3.30 26.80 5.64
CA ASP A 650 2.60 27.32 4.46
C ASP A 650 2.40 28.82 4.70
N SER A 651 3.49 29.57 4.53
CA SER A 651 3.42 31.02 4.33
C SER A 651 4.55 31.42 3.40
N ASP A 652 4.13 31.85 2.22
CA ASP A 652 4.90 32.37 1.09
C ASP A 652 5.82 33.54 1.49
N GLY A 653 7.00 33.22 2.04
CA GLY A 653 8.10 34.16 2.25
C GLY A 653 9.32 33.79 1.39
N GLU A 654 9.49 34.47 0.25
CA GLU A 654 10.75 34.63 -0.49
C GLU A 654 11.44 33.44 -1.19
N ASN A 655 10.73 32.42 -1.68
CA ASN A 655 11.34 31.48 -2.64
C ASN A 655 11.14 31.93 -4.10
N ARG A 656 12.23 32.39 -4.76
CA ARG A 656 12.27 32.53 -6.24
C ARG A 656 11.70 31.25 -6.86
N ARG A 657 10.61 31.35 -7.62
CA ARG A 657 9.99 30.24 -8.35
C ARG A 657 10.98 29.64 -9.35
N ARG A 658 11.57 28.48 -9.02
CA ARG A 658 12.56 27.76 -9.86
C ARG A 658 11.87 26.65 -10.64
N PRO A 659 11.76 26.71 -11.98
CA PRO A 659 11.04 25.72 -12.75
C PRO A 659 11.74 24.35 -12.73
N ILE A 660 10.97 23.27 -12.76
CA ILE A 660 11.46 21.90 -12.99
C ILE A 660 10.53 21.18 -13.97
N LEU A 661 11.05 20.20 -14.71
CA LEU A 661 10.26 19.32 -15.57
C LEU A 661 9.71 18.11 -14.77
N LEU A 662 9.96 16.89 -15.25
CA LEU A 662 9.56 15.64 -14.57
C LEU A 662 10.51 15.21 -13.45
N SER A 663 11.47 16.06 -13.06
CA SER A 663 12.32 15.89 -11.88
C SER A 663 11.49 15.84 -10.60
N ASN A 664 11.97 15.11 -9.59
CA ASN A 664 11.22 14.95 -8.34
C ASN A 664 11.26 16.24 -7.51
N GLU A 665 12.47 16.75 -7.22
CA GLU A 665 12.68 17.81 -6.23
C GLU A 665 13.53 19.00 -6.71
N SER A 666 14.47 18.80 -7.65
CA SER A 666 15.38 19.86 -8.15
C SER A 666 15.70 19.74 -9.65
N PRO A 667 16.23 20.82 -10.27
CA PRO A 667 16.76 20.80 -11.63
C PRO A 667 17.93 19.81 -11.83
N ILE A 668 18.90 19.82 -10.91
CA ILE A 668 20.13 19.03 -11.02
C ILE A 668 20.40 18.34 -9.68
N LEU A 669 20.88 17.09 -9.76
CA LEU A 669 21.35 16.31 -8.62
C LEU A 669 22.85 16.03 -8.77
N ALA A 670 23.65 16.50 -7.83
CA ALA A 670 25.08 16.22 -7.75
C ALA A 670 25.35 15.06 -6.79
N ILE A 671 26.31 14.20 -7.13
CA ILE A 671 26.85 13.17 -6.25
C ILE A 671 28.38 13.25 -6.22
N ASN A 672 28.96 13.01 -5.06
CA ASN A 672 30.40 13.07 -4.85
C ASN A 672 30.99 11.65 -4.85
N LYS A 673 32.05 11.42 -5.64
CA LYS A 673 32.68 10.11 -5.79
C LYS A 673 33.28 9.61 -4.47
N SER A 674 33.87 10.49 -3.65
CA SER A 674 34.41 10.10 -2.34
C SER A 674 33.33 9.57 -1.40
N SER A 675 32.13 10.16 -1.42
CA SER A 675 30.97 9.68 -0.65
C SER A 675 30.49 8.31 -1.12
N ILE A 676 30.54 8.03 -2.43
CA ILE A 676 30.20 6.72 -2.99
C ILE A 676 31.24 5.67 -2.57
N ASP A 677 32.53 6.02 -2.62
CA ASP A 677 33.62 5.12 -2.24
C ASP A 677 33.52 4.73 -0.76
N THR A 678 33.31 5.70 0.14
CA THR A 678 33.08 5.42 1.58
C THR A 678 31.84 4.58 1.82
N LEU A 679 30.74 4.86 1.11
CA LEU A 679 29.53 4.04 1.20
C LEU A 679 29.80 2.59 0.76
N ASN A 680 30.55 2.41 -0.33
CA ASN A 680 30.93 1.09 -0.83
C ASN A 680 31.89 0.35 0.11
N GLU A 681 32.77 1.06 0.83
CA GLU A 681 33.60 0.48 1.88
C GLU A 681 32.74 -0.07 3.04
N GLU A 682 31.69 0.65 3.45
CA GLU A 682 30.73 0.17 4.46
C GLU A 682 29.88 -1.01 3.96
N ILE A 683 29.41 -0.96 2.71
CA ILE A 683 28.68 -2.08 2.08
C ILE A 683 29.57 -3.33 1.96
N ALA A 684 30.85 -3.16 1.64
CA ALA A 684 31.79 -4.27 1.55
C ALA A 684 32.00 -4.95 2.92
N LYS A 685 32.05 -4.17 4.02
CA LYS A 685 32.15 -4.71 5.39
C LYS A 685 30.93 -5.55 5.78
N SER A 686 29.74 -5.18 5.29
CA SER A 686 28.49 -5.93 5.54
C SER A 686 28.28 -7.10 4.57
N GLY A 687 29.16 -7.28 3.57
CA GLY A 687 29.04 -8.32 2.55
C GLY A 687 27.98 -8.04 1.47
N GLY A 688 27.53 -6.79 1.35
CA GLY A 688 26.52 -6.37 0.37
C GLY A 688 27.08 -6.13 -1.04
N LYS A 689 26.17 -5.95 -2.01
CA LYS A 689 26.53 -5.60 -3.39
C LYS A 689 26.89 -4.12 -3.50
N LEU A 690 28.10 -3.84 -4.00
CA LEU A 690 28.60 -2.46 -4.18
C LEU A 690 27.68 -1.65 -5.10
N ALA A 691 27.45 -0.40 -4.74
CA ALA A 691 26.63 0.53 -5.49
C ALA A 691 27.43 1.26 -6.58
N SER A 692 26.91 1.20 -7.80
CA SER A 692 27.36 2.04 -8.93
C SER A 692 26.81 3.47 -8.77
N PRO A 693 27.55 4.53 -9.17
CA PRO A 693 27.04 5.91 -9.16
C PRO A 693 25.68 6.07 -9.89
N SER A 694 25.46 5.25 -10.91
CA SER A 694 24.24 5.26 -11.73
C SER A 694 22.96 4.98 -10.94
N VAL A 695 23.02 4.21 -9.84
CA VAL A 695 21.83 3.86 -9.04
C VAL A 695 21.25 5.08 -8.32
N PHE A 696 22.08 6.08 -8.02
CA PHE A 696 21.65 7.34 -7.42
C PHE A 696 21.03 8.30 -8.43
N ARG A 697 21.12 7.98 -9.73
CA ARG A 697 20.58 8.79 -10.81
C ARG A 697 20.98 10.26 -10.74
N GLY A 698 22.22 10.51 -10.32
CA GLY A 698 22.83 11.84 -10.33
C GLY A 698 22.97 12.35 -11.76
N ASN A 699 22.86 13.66 -11.92
CA ASN A 699 23.12 14.34 -13.19
C ASN A 699 24.60 14.70 -13.33
N ILE A 700 25.26 15.02 -12.22
CA ILE A 700 26.68 15.41 -12.18
C ILE A 700 27.38 14.57 -11.13
N VAL A 701 28.45 13.88 -11.52
CA VAL A 701 29.37 13.19 -10.61
C VAL A 701 30.61 14.04 -10.45
N LEU A 702 30.96 14.38 -9.21
CA LEU A 702 32.13 15.17 -8.87
C LEU A 702 33.22 14.27 -8.32
N ALA A 703 34.47 14.52 -8.70
CA ALA A 703 35.64 13.81 -8.17
C ALA A 703 36.74 14.80 -7.77
N SER A 704 37.67 14.32 -6.93
CA SER A 704 38.85 15.07 -6.48
C SER A 704 40.12 14.33 -6.88
N ASN A 705 41.16 15.06 -7.29
CA ASN A 705 42.49 14.52 -7.51
C ASN A 705 43.30 14.34 -6.22
N GLU A 706 42.74 14.76 -5.08
CA GLU A 706 43.40 14.61 -3.79
C GLU A 706 43.53 13.14 -3.39
N SER A 707 44.63 12.83 -2.68
CA SER A 707 44.83 11.51 -2.08
C SER A 707 43.64 11.13 -1.18
N LYS A 708 43.30 9.83 -1.11
CA LYS A 708 42.18 9.33 -0.27
C LYS A 708 42.18 9.85 1.17
N LYS A 709 43.35 10.16 1.75
CA LYS A 709 43.48 10.72 3.11
C LYS A 709 42.97 12.16 3.27
N HIS A 710 42.90 12.93 2.19
CA HIS A 710 42.51 14.34 2.19
C HIS A 710 41.11 14.57 1.61
N GLN A 711 40.53 13.56 0.98
CA GLN A 711 39.13 13.62 0.54
C GLN A 711 38.22 13.70 1.77
N LYS A 712 37.20 14.55 1.70
CA LYS A 712 36.14 14.66 2.71
C LYS A 712 34.86 14.01 2.17
N PRO A 713 34.60 12.72 2.45
CA PRO A 713 33.32 12.09 2.14
C PRO A 713 32.17 12.88 2.77
N TYR A 714 31.04 12.97 2.07
CA TYR A 714 29.86 13.72 2.47
C TYR A 714 30.09 15.23 2.66
N GLY A 715 31.21 15.77 2.16
CA GLY A 715 31.48 17.21 2.18
C GLY A 715 30.39 18.03 1.52
N GLU A 716 29.68 17.45 0.54
CA GLU A 716 28.56 18.06 -0.19
C GLU A 716 27.36 18.47 0.66
N ASP A 717 27.27 18.00 1.90
CA ASP A 717 26.22 18.43 2.83
C ASP A 717 26.44 19.86 3.34
N HIS A 718 27.67 20.37 3.26
CA HIS A 718 28.07 21.68 3.82
C HIS A 718 28.37 22.74 2.75
N TRP A 719 28.20 22.43 1.47
CA TRP A 719 28.44 23.39 0.40
C TRP A 719 27.25 24.34 0.27
N SER A 720 27.51 25.65 0.17
CA SER A 720 26.47 26.64 -0.12
C SER A 720 26.38 26.94 -1.62
N THR A 721 27.53 27.05 -2.28
CA THR A 721 27.63 27.32 -3.72
C THR A 721 28.69 26.45 -4.37
N LEU A 722 28.52 26.21 -5.67
CA LEU A 722 29.44 25.42 -6.48
C LEU A 722 29.67 26.15 -7.79
N LYS A 723 30.92 26.30 -8.23
CA LYS A 723 31.24 26.83 -9.56
C LYS A 723 31.87 25.74 -10.40
N ILE A 724 31.28 25.45 -11.56
CA ILE A 724 31.77 24.47 -12.55
C ILE A 724 32.16 25.25 -13.80
N GLY A 725 33.46 25.29 -14.13
CA GLY A 725 33.94 26.13 -15.21
C GLY A 725 33.62 27.62 -14.99
N SER A 726 32.85 28.23 -15.89
CA SER A 726 32.34 29.60 -15.75
C SER A 726 31.02 29.69 -14.97
N GLU A 727 30.31 28.56 -14.81
CA GLU A 727 28.92 28.53 -14.37
C GLU A 727 28.80 28.37 -12.86
N THR A 728 27.89 29.13 -12.26
CA THR A 728 27.66 29.12 -10.81
C THR A 728 26.36 28.40 -10.47
N TYR A 729 26.39 27.59 -9.42
CA TYR A 729 25.28 26.80 -8.93
C TYR A 729 25.05 27.07 -7.45
N GLN A 730 23.78 27.08 -7.05
CA GLN A 730 23.38 27.16 -5.67
C GLN A 730 22.94 25.77 -5.19
N MET A 731 23.43 25.37 -4.01
CA MET A 731 22.99 24.13 -3.36
C MET A 731 21.61 24.33 -2.73
N LEU A 732 20.73 23.33 -2.88
CA LEU A 732 19.33 23.35 -2.41
C LEU A 732 19.09 22.35 -1.28
N GLY A 733 20.12 21.67 -0.79
CA GLY A 733 20.06 20.72 0.31
C GLY A 733 20.24 19.24 -0.10
N SER A 734 20.41 18.37 0.90
CA SER A 734 20.66 16.94 0.71
C SER A 734 19.46 16.24 0.08
N CYS A 735 19.74 15.31 -0.84
CA CYS A 735 18.72 14.56 -1.56
C CYS A 735 18.20 13.37 -0.75
N ARG A 736 16.88 13.37 -0.52
CA ARG A 736 16.17 12.26 0.11
C ARG A 736 16.15 11.05 -0.82
N ARG A 737 16.54 9.90 -0.30
CA ARG A 737 16.59 8.66 -1.07
C ARG A 737 15.41 7.75 -0.76
N CYS A 738 15.04 6.98 -1.77
CA CYS A 738 14.00 5.96 -1.70
C CYS A 738 14.53 4.68 -2.37
N HIS A 739 13.79 3.57 -2.25
CA HIS A 739 14.23 2.23 -2.71
C HIS A 739 14.50 2.13 -4.21
N MET A 740 14.17 3.16 -4.99
CA MET A 740 14.55 3.20 -6.39
C MET A 740 16.07 3.02 -6.57
N ILE A 741 16.90 3.42 -5.59
CA ILE A 741 18.37 3.25 -5.66
C ILE A 741 18.81 1.78 -5.55
N CYS A 742 17.91 0.86 -5.18
CA CYS A 742 18.19 -0.56 -5.06
C CYS A 742 17.89 -1.36 -6.33
N VAL A 743 17.51 -0.67 -7.41
CA VAL A 743 17.34 -1.30 -8.73
C VAL A 743 18.67 -1.23 -9.46
N ASP A 744 19.23 -2.40 -9.79
CA ASP A 744 20.41 -2.49 -10.63
C ASP A 744 20.11 -1.90 -12.02
N GLN A 745 20.94 -0.96 -12.47
CA GLN A 745 20.67 -0.25 -13.72
C GLN A 745 21.00 -1.07 -14.97
N ASP A 746 21.70 -2.20 -14.84
CA ASP A 746 22.14 -3.06 -15.93
C ASP A 746 21.40 -4.40 -15.97
N THR A 747 20.94 -4.92 -14.82
CA THR A 747 20.16 -6.17 -14.75
C THR A 747 18.68 -5.97 -14.45
N ALA A 748 18.28 -4.80 -13.97
CA ALA A 748 16.94 -4.53 -13.41
C ALA A 748 16.56 -5.38 -12.19
N GLU A 749 17.51 -6.12 -11.60
CA GLU A 749 17.29 -6.86 -10.36
C GLU A 749 17.18 -5.89 -9.18
N LYS A 750 16.26 -6.20 -8.27
CA LYS A 750 16.15 -5.50 -6.99
C LYS A 750 17.11 -6.13 -5.98
N ASN A 751 17.82 -5.30 -5.24
CA ASN A 751 18.63 -5.71 -4.10
C ASN A 751 18.28 -4.85 -2.88
N GLU A 752 19.00 -4.99 -1.77
CA GLU A 752 18.77 -4.19 -0.55
C GLU A 752 19.70 -2.97 -0.46
N GLU A 753 20.87 -3.03 -1.11
CA GLU A 753 21.88 -1.98 -1.11
C GLU A 753 21.64 -0.95 -2.23
N PRO A 754 22.20 0.26 -2.16
CA PRO A 754 22.88 0.87 -1.01
C PRO A 754 21.94 1.38 0.09
N PHE A 755 20.62 1.15 -0.03
CA PHE A 755 19.65 1.81 0.86
C PHE A 755 19.76 1.33 2.31
N VAL A 756 19.97 0.03 2.55
CA VAL A 756 20.15 -0.49 3.92
C VAL A 756 21.34 0.16 4.60
N THR A 757 22.49 0.24 3.92
CA THR A 757 23.69 0.87 4.51
C THR A 757 23.48 2.37 4.74
N LEU A 758 22.85 3.09 3.79
CA LEU A 758 22.48 4.49 3.98
C LEU A 758 21.47 4.70 5.13
N ALA A 759 20.53 3.77 5.33
CA ALA A 759 19.59 3.85 6.43
C ALA A 759 20.26 3.71 7.81
N LYS A 760 21.43 3.06 7.87
CA LYS A 760 22.24 2.91 9.08
C LYS A 760 23.20 4.09 9.30
N THR A 761 23.83 4.59 8.24
CA THR A 761 24.92 5.57 8.33
C THR A 761 24.51 7.01 8.01
N ARG A 762 23.40 7.18 7.31
CA ARG A 762 22.96 8.44 6.68
C ARG A 762 21.47 8.72 6.93
N ARG A 763 20.95 8.27 8.07
CA ARG A 763 19.59 8.54 8.53
C ARG A 763 19.59 9.70 9.53
N PHE A 764 18.95 10.80 9.12
CA PHE A 764 18.73 11.98 9.96
C PHE A 764 17.24 12.28 9.98
N GLU A 765 16.67 12.61 11.14
CA GLU A 765 15.24 12.94 11.28
C GLU A 765 14.30 11.94 10.56
N SER A 766 14.55 10.63 10.74
CA SER A 766 13.77 9.55 10.12
C SER A 766 13.79 9.53 8.58
N LYS A 767 14.80 10.14 7.94
CA LYS A 767 14.95 10.19 6.49
C LYS A 767 16.37 9.82 6.09
N VAL A 768 16.48 9.12 4.95
CA VAL A 768 17.75 8.64 4.41
C VAL A 768 18.23 9.60 3.32
N PHE A 769 19.48 10.08 3.42
CA PHE A 769 20.01 11.12 2.53
C PHE A 769 21.30 10.72 1.82
N PHE A 770 21.41 11.06 0.53
CA PHE A 770 22.65 10.90 -0.23
C PHE A 770 22.71 11.83 -1.44
N GLY A 771 23.84 12.50 -1.69
CA GLY A 771 23.96 13.49 -2.76
C GLY A 771 23.20 14.79 -2.47
N SER A 772 23.36 15.78 -3.33
CA SER A 772 22.92 17.15 -3.05
C SER A 772 22.19 17.77 -4.25
N HIS A 773 21.05 18.40 -3.96
CA HIS A 773 20.26 19.11 -4.96
C HIS A 773 20.92 20.44 -5.29
N MET A 774 20.92 20.83 -6.57
CA MET A 774 21.43 22.14 -6.98
C MET A 774 20.65 22.72 -8.17
N CYS A 775 20.79 24.02 -8.38
CA CYS A 775 20.31 24.71 -9.58
C CYS A 775 21.33 25.72 -10.09
N HIS A 776 21.29 25.99 -11.39
CA HIS A 776 22.09 27.02 -12.03
C HIS A 776 21.65 28.42 -11.59
N VAL A 777 22.61 29.31 -11.39
CA VAL A 777 22.40 30.73 -11.09
C VAL A 777 22.83 31.54 -12.31
N PRO A 778 21.89 32.15 -13.05
CA PRO A 778 22.23 32.94 -14.23
C PRO A 778 23.15 34.11 -13.88
N SER A 779 24.18 34.33 -14.69
CA SER A 779 25.08 35.48 -14.55
C SER A 779 24.35 36.79 -14.87
N SER A 780 24.51 37.81 -14.03
CA SER A 780 23.90 39.14 -14.21
C SER A 780 24.61 40.00 -15.26
N LEU A 781 25.73 39.53 -15.81
CA LEU A 781 26.55 40.27 -16.78
C LEU A 781 26.10 39.95 -18.22
N PRO A 782 25.70 40.95 -19.03
CA PRO A 782 25.22 40.74 -20.39
C PRO A 782 26.39 40.50 -21.36
N ARG A 783 26.96 39.28 -21.32
CA ARG A 783 27.97 38.81 -22.30
C ARG A 783 27.38 37.68 -23.14
N LYS A 784 27.81 37.56 -24.39
CA LYS A 784 27.36 36.52 -25.34
C LYS A 784 27.59 35.10 -24.78
N GLU A 785 28.67 34.90 -24.03
CA GLU A 785 29.01 33.65 -23.36
C GLU A 785 28.01 33.25 -22.25
N HIS A 786 27.30 34.21 -21.65
CA HIS A 786 26.30 33.93 -20.61
C HIS A 786 24.88 33.70 -21.16
N GLN A 787 24.67 33.83 -22.48
CA GLN A 787 23.36 33.58 -23.10
C GLN A 787 23.08 32.08 -23.28
N PHE A 788 24.12 31.25 -23.29
CA PHE A 788 24.05 29.79 -23.43
C PHE A 788 25.03 29.13 -22.46
N PRO A 789 24.67 29.02 -21.17
CA PRO A 789 25.58 28.44 -20.18
C PRO A 789 25.78 26.95 -20.49
N VAL A 790 27.04 26.53 -20.56
CA VAL A 790 27.43 25.16 -20.88
C VAL A 790 28.42 24.63 -19.86
N ILE A 791 28.35 23.33 -19.60
CA ILE A 791 29.36 22.59 -18.82
C ILE A 791 29.80 21.34 -19.57
N LYS A 792 30.99 20.83 -19.28
CA LYS A 792 31.53 19.60 -19.86
C LYS A 792 32.21 18.72 -18.81
N VAL A 793 32.45 17.47 -19.18
CA VAL A 793 33.25 16.56 -18.34
C VAL A 793 34.69 17.08 -18.29
N GLY A 794 35.30 17.00 -17.11
CA GLY A 794 36.63 17.51 -16.84
C GLY A 794 36.69 19.00 -16.46
N ASP A 795 35.56 19.72 -16.46
CA ASP A 795 35.54 21.10 -15.97
C ASP A 795 35.96 21.17 -14.49
N LYS A 796 36.76 22.17 -14.16
CA LYS A 796 37.22 22.43 -12.79
C LYS A 796 36.05 22.89 -11.93
N VAL A 797 36.07 22.43 -10.69
CA VAL A 797 35.01 22.67 -9.71
C VAL A 797 35.60 23.38 -8.50
N SER A 798 35.04 24.53 -8.13
CA SER A 798 35.39 25.25 -6.91
C SER A 798 34.19 25.36 -5.99
N ILE A 799 34.39 25.05 -4.71
CA ILE A 799 33.36 25.04 -3.67
C ILE A 799 33.34 26.41 -2.96
N GLY A 800 32.15 26.97 -2.79
CA GLY A 800 31.90 28.02 -1.79
C GLY A 800 31.27 27.40 -0.54
N LEU A 801 31.89 27.65 0.62
CA LEU A 801 31.36 27.28 1.93
C LEU A 801 30.34 28.31 2.38
#